data_AF-A0A067GZR4-F1
#
_entry.id   AF-A0A067GZR4-F1
#
_cell.length_a   1.000
_cell.length_b   1.000
_cell.length_c   1.000
_cell.angle_alpha   90.00
_cell.angle_beta   90.00
_cell.angle_gamma   90.00
#
_symmetry.space_group_name_H-M   'P 1'
#
loop_
_entity.id
_entity.type
_entity.pdbx_description
1 polymer ?
#
loop_
_entity_poly.entity_id
_entity_poly.type
_entity_poly.pdbx_seq_one_letter_code
_entity_poly.pdbx_strand_id
1 'polypeptide(L)'
;MAEKKEKKFLTVAPFECAWRKDLKFREAGRGCVAFEAFAHNDVTVVFRENVGSQHYHYKRDNSPHYTVIIGSNRNRRLKIEVNGKTVVDVAGVGLCCSSAFQSYWISIYDGLISIGKGRYPFQNLVFQWLDSSPNCSVRYVGLSSWDKHVGYRNVNVLPLTQNHIMLWKHVDCDKYEEEEDGDVEMMIDERTGYEKWGLENFFESWELSDMFFIVGTEEKLVPAHKVILQASGNFPLSLTGEGIVQLQEVIYPILHALLQFIYTGRTQISEPLLGPLWALSSQFQVMPLVKQCEETMERFKLNKKLFDLGKNVELSYPSSRPHCTVFPFGLPINSQRLKQLASNCEYADVNIYVESHGLVAQSHKIILSLWSVPFAKMFTNGMSESYSSDVHLRDVSLKAFKIMLEFMYSGELNIEDSLDFGSLLLQLLILSDQFGVTLLHQECCKLLLECFSEDSVCPILQVVTPISSCKLIEETCERKFALHFDYCTTASLDFVFLDEATFSSIIRHPDLTVTSEERVLNAILMWGMKAKELCGWEEMDELIIKLTPELVFEERLQSVNYLLPFVRFPLLPHALLKKMENSCLNRQIPIFDNLVKEAIIFIESGLAVPGSNQSVRFQHRRSSFKELQYICDGDSNGVLYFAGTSYGEHPWVNPVLAKRINITASSPISRYTDPKALASRTYQGLSFAGPRMEDGHNCTWWMVDIGQDHQLMCNYYTLRMDGSRAYIRYWNFQGSMDGKSWTNLRVHENDQTMCKHGQFASWAVIGPNALRPFRFFRVVLMGPTADAANSWNFCICFLELYGYFH
;
A
#
# COMPACT_ATOMS: atom_id res chain seq x y z
N MET A 1 -11.93 -6.74 -37.55
CA MET A 1 -10.92 -7.18 -36.56
C MET A 1 -10.87 -6.09 -35.51
N ALA A 2 -11.53 -6.31 -34.37
CA ALA A 2 -11.75 -5.30 -33.34
C ALA A 2 -10.98 -5.68 -32.07
N GLU A 3 -10.06 -4.82 -31.65
CA GLU A 3 -9.37 -4.89 -30.37
C GLU A 3 -10.34 -4.53 -29.25
N LYS A 4 -10.64 -5.50 -28.37
CA LYS A 4 -11.45 -5.33 -27.16
C LYS A 4 -10.63 -4.57 -26.09
N LYS A 5 -11.11 -3.39 -25.68
CA LYS A 5 -10.68 -2.73 -24.44
C LYS A 5 -10.99 -3.62 -23.23
N GLU A 6 -9.97 -3.89 -22.41
CA GLU A 6 -10.05 -4.79 -21.26
C GLU A 6 -10.88 -4.19 -20.11
N LYS A 7 -11.81 -4.99 -19.59
CA LYS A 7 -12.69 -4.66 -18.46
C LYS A 7 -11.88 -4.58 -17.15
N LYS A 8 -12.05 -3.51 -16.37
CA LYS A 8 -11.56 -3.37 -14.97
C LYS A 8 -12.19 -4.36 -13.97
N PHE A 9 -13.11 -5.20 -14.43
CA PHE A 9 -13.71 -6.31 -13.68
C PHE A 9 -13.69 -7.56 -14.57
N LEU A 10 -12.93 -8.57 -14.15
CA LEU A 10 -12.76 -9.82 -14.87
C LEU A 10 -13.59 -10.90 -14.18
N THR A 11 -14.69 -11.30 -14.81
CA THR A 11 -15.42 -12.51 -14.40
C THR A 11 -14.88 -13.69 -15.17
N VAL A 12 -14.29 -14.65 -14.47
CA VAL A 12 -13.83 -15.91 -15.06
C VAL A 12 -14.95 -16.94 -14.96
N ALA A 13 -15.27 -17.60 -16.08
CA ALA A 13 -16.31 -18.62 -16.13
C ALA A 13 -15.86 -19.94 -15.48
N PRO A 14 -16.80 -20.79 -15.04
CA PRO A 14 -16.49 -22.12 -14.52
C PRO A 14 -15.57 -22.89 -15.46
N PHE A 15 -14.54 -23.50 -14.89
CA PHE A 15 -13.51 -24.26 -15.59
C PHE A 15 -12.67 -23.48 -16.61
N GLU A 16 -12.66 -22.14 -16.56
CA GLU A 16 -11.80 -21.32 -17.42
C GLU A 16 -10.60 -20.74 -16.65
N CYS A 17 -9.55 -20.41 -17.41
CA CYS A 17 -8.43 -19.61 -16.94
C CYS A 17 -8.24 -18.42 -17.87
N ALA A 18 -8.24 -17.23 -17.28
CA ALA A 18 -8.01 -15.98 -17.96
C ALA A 18 -6.55 -15.57 -17.78
N TRP A 19 -5.85 -15.44 -18.90
CA TRP A 19 -4.48 -14.97 -18.95
C TRP A 19 -4.41 -13.57 -19.55
N ARG A 20 -3.71 -12.69 -18.85
CA ARG A 20 -3.50 -11.30 -19.22
C ARG A 20 -2.00 -11.04 -19.37
N LYS A 21 -1.57 -10.49 -20.51
CA LYS A 21 -0.14 -10.34 -20.84
C LYS A 21 0.57 -9.34 -19.94
N ASP A 22 -0.17 -8.41 -19.34
CA ASP A 22 0.24 -7.43 -18.35
C ASP A 22 0.46 -8.03 -16.95
N LEU A 23 -0.12 -9.21 -16.65
CA LEU A 23 0.08 -9.89 -15.36
C LEU A 23 1.34 -10.77 -15.40
N LYS A 24 2.49 -10.09 -15.40
CA LYS A 24 3.79 -10.70 -15.60
C LYS A 24 4.80 -10.19 -14.55
N PHE A 25 5.48 -11.11 -13.89
CA PHE A 25 6.61 -10.80 -13.00
C PHE A 25 7.76 -10.19 -13.80
N ARG A 26 8.43 -9.21 -13.18
CA ARG A 26 9.60 -8.55 -13.76
C ARG A 26 10.78 -9.51 -13.86
N GLU A 27 10.97 -10.32 -12.82
CA GLU A 27 11.95 -11.40 -12.72
C GLU A 27 11.22 -12.76 -12.72
N ALA A 28 11.77 -13.75 -13.42
CA ALA A 28 11.21 -15.10 -13.36
C ALA A 28 11.47 -15.71 -11.98
N GLY A 29 10.50 -16.44 -11.44
CA GLY A 29 10.55 -17.03 -10.10
C GLY A 29 10.29 -16.04 -8.96
N ARG A 30 10.21 -14.73 -9.24
CA ARG A 30 10.15 -13.66 -8.22
C ARG A 30 9.12 -12.60 -8.54
N GLY A 31 8.01 -12.60 -7.81
CA GLY A 31 7.02 -11.55 -7.91
C GLY A 31 5.82 -11.75 -6.99
N CYS A 32 5.10 -10.66 -6.74
CA CYS A 32 3.88 -10.69 -5.95
C CYS A 32 2.69 -10.22 -6.79
N VAL A 33 1.54 -10.87 -6.62
CA VAL A 33 0.26 -10.42 -7.17
C VAL A 33 -0.68 -10.06 -6.04
N ALA A 34 -1.21 -8.84 -6.05
CA ALA A 34 -2.28 -8.39 -5.16
C ALA A 34 -3.56 -8.25 -5.99
N PHE A 35 -4.68 -8.73 -5.47
CA PHE A 35 -5.96 -8.73 -6.18
C PHE A 35 -7.15 -8.70 -5.23
N GLU A 36 -8.27 -8.19 -5.72
CA GLU A 36 -9.55 -8.34 -5.04
C GLU A 36 -10.38 -9.41 -5.74
N ALA A 37 -10.83 -10.41 -4.98
CA ALA A 37 -11.64 -11.50 -5.48
C ALA A 37 -13.01 -11.56 -4.81
N PHE A 38 -14.00 -11.92 -5.62
CA PHE A 38 -15.36 -12.24 -5.23
C PHE A 38 -15.70 -13.62 -5.78
N ALA A 39 -15.96 -14.59 -4.89
CA ALA A 39 -16.36 -15.94 -5.25
C ALA A 39 -17.39 -16.46 -4.25
N HIS A 40 -18.31 -17.29 -4.73
CA HIS A 40 -19.24 -18.02 -3.85
C HIS A 40 -18.57 -19.24 -3.20
N ASN A 41 -17.58 -19.81 -3.89
CA ASN A 41 -16.78 -20.95 -3.46
C ASN A 41 -15.28 -20.52 -3.50
N ASP A 42 -14.47 -21.27 -4.23
CA ASP A 42 -13.02 -21.19 -4.33
C ASP A 42 -12.52 -20.15 -5.34
N VAL A 43 -11.47 -19.45 -4.94
CA VAL A 43 -10.69 -18.51 -5.76
C VAL A 43 -9.41 -19.22 -6.18
N THR A 44 -9.15 -19.32 -7.48
CA THR A 44 -8.00 -20.07 -8.01
C THR A 44 -7.04 -19.15 -8.77
N VAL A 45 -5.76 -19.16 -8.39
CA VAL A 45 -4.71 -18.41 -9.08
C VAL A 45 -3.62 -19.37 -9.53
N VAL A 46 -3.18 -19.24 -10.78
CA VAL A 46 -2.25 -20.15 -11.45
C VAL A 46 -1.00 -19.37 -11.83
N PHE A 47 0.19 -19.96 -11.65
CA PHE A 47 1.46 -19.33 -11.97
C PHE A 47 2.29 -20.21 -12.91
N ARG A 48 2.79 -19.64 -14.01
CA ARG A 48 3.45 -20.38 -15.11
C ARG A 48 4.60 -19.63 -15.75
N GLU A 49 5.49 -20.36 -16.42
CA GLU A 49 6.55 -19.79 -17.26
C GLU A 49 6.00 -19.08 -18.49
N ASN A 50 4.98 -19.67 -19.13
CA ASN A 50 4.35 -19.16 -20.34
C ASN A 50 2.85 -19.01 -20.16
N VAL A 51 2.27 -18.07 -20.91
CA VAL A 51 0.82 -17.85 -20.93
C VAL A 51 0.12 -19.10 -21.48
N GLY A 52 -0.83 -19.64 -20.72
CA GLY A 52 -1.67 -20.75 -21.18
C GLY A 52 -2.72 -20.31 -22.22
N SER A 53 -3.42 -21.28 -22.82
CA SER A 53 -4.52 -20.99 -23.74
C SER A 53 -5.68 -20.28 -23.03
N GLN A 54 -6.16 -19.16 -23.60
CA GLN A 54 -7.33 -18.45 -23.09
C GLN A 54 -8.58 -19.35 -23.17
N HIS A 55 -9.43 -19.30 -22.13
CA HIS A 55 -10.65 -20.12 -22.01
C HIS A 55 -10.41 -21.63 -21.86
N TYR A 56 -9.21 -22.03 -21.44
CA TYR A 56 -8.87 -23.43 -21.21
C TYR A 56 -8.55 -23.69 -19.74
N HIS A 57 -9.05 -24.79 -19.20
CA HIS A 57 -8.82 -25.16 -17.80
C HIS A 57 -7.34 -25.49 -17.56
N TYR A 58 -6.75 -24.95 -16.49
CA TYR A 58 -5.33 -25.09 -16.20
C TYR A 58 -4.86 -26.55 -16.08
N LYS A 59 -5.69 -27.46 -15.55
CA LYS A 59 -5.36 -28.90 -15.41
C LYS A 59 -5.21 -29.69 -16.72
N ARG A 60 -5.55 -29.12 -17.88
CA ARG A 60 -5.42 -29.81 -19.17
C ARG A 60 -4.10 -29.57 -19.89
N ASP A 61 -3.21 -28.82 -19.25
CA ASP A 61 -1.91 -28.41 -19.78
C ASP A 61 -0.80 -28.98 -18.89
N ASN A 62 0.17 -29.65 -19.51
CA ASN A 62 1.26 -30.35 -18.84
C ASN A 62 2.46 -29.45 -18.53
N SER A 63 2.35 -28.13 -18.76
CA SER A 63 3.41 -27.18 -18.42
C SER A 63 3.65 -27.11 -16.90
N PRO A 64 4.92 -26.94 -16.46
CA PRO A 64 5.24 -26.74 -15.06
C PRO A 64 4.53 -25.50 -14.48
N HIS A 65 3.78 -25.69 -13.39
CA HIS A 65 2.94 -24.63 -12.82
C HIS A 65 2.64 -24.81 -11.34
N TYR A 66 2.43 -23.67 -10.67
CA TYR A 66 1.83 -23.62 -9.34
C TYR A 66 0.35 -23.23 -9.45
N THR A 67 -0.49 -23.86 -8.66
CA THR A 67 -1.89 -23.46 -8.48
C THR A 67 -2.18 -23.23 -7.02
N VAL A 68 -2.69 -22.06 -6.68
CA VAL A 68 -3.13 -21.69 -5.33
C VAL A 68 -4.66 -21.61 -5.34
N ILE A 69 -5.31 -22.41 -4.48
CA ILE A 69 -6.76 -22.52 -4.35
C ILE A 69 -7.16 -22.05 -2.95
N ILE A 70 -7.73 -20.86 -2.89
CA ILE A 70 -8.21 -20.19 -1.68
C ILE A 70 -9.69 -20.55 -1.49
N GLY A 71 -10.06 -21.17 -0.36
CA GLY A 71 -11.46 -21.50 -0.06
C GLY A 71 -11.92 -22.86 -0.61
N SER A 72 -11.01 -23.82 -0.79
CA SER A 72 -11.34 -25.19 -1.18
C SER A 72 -12.25 -25.88 -0.13
N ASN A 73 -12.94 -26.96 -0.54
CA ASN A 73 -13.89 -27.73 0.28
C ASN A 73 -14.97 -26.86 0.96
N ARG A 74 -15.71 -26.06 0.17
CA ARG A 74 -16.76 -25.12 0.63
C ARG A 74 -16.21 -24.03 1.57
N ASN A 75 -15.14 -23.36 1.16
CA ASN A 75 -14.52 -22.22 1.85
C ASN A 75 -13.89 -22.58 3.20
N ARG A 76 -13.36 -23.81 3.34
CA ARG A 76 -12.81 -24.31 4.62
C ARG A 76 -11.31 -24.61 4.58
N ARG A 77 -10.72 -24.71 3.39
CA ARG A 77 -9.34 -25.14 3.21
C ARG A 77 -8.58 -24.29 2.21
N LEU A 78 -7.27 -24.24 2.36
CA LEU A 78 -6.33 -23.70 1.38
C LEU A 78 -5.57 -24.85 0.75
N LYS A 79 -5.45 -24.86 -0.58
CA LYS A 79 -4.67 -25.87 -1.30
C LYS A 79 -3.63 -25.24 -2.22
N ILE A 80 -2.46 -25.87 -2.29
CA ILE A 80 -1.44 -25.56 -3.30
C ILE A 80 -1.18 -26.85 -4.09
N GLU A 81 -1.23 -26.74 -5.41
CA GLU A 81 -0.91 -27.82 -6.35
C GLU A 81 0.33 -27.45 -7.17
N VAL A 82 1.25 -28.40 -7.30
CA VAL A 82 2.42 -28.33 -8.20
C VAL A 82 2.16 -29.31 -9.33
N ASN A 83 2.10 -28.83 -10.56
CA ASN A 83 1.85 -29.65 -11.76
C ASN A 83 0.59 -30.54 -11.62
N GLY A 84 -0.45 -30.02 -10.96
CA GLY A 84 -1.72 -30.70 -10.71
C GLY A 84 -1.71 -31.71 -9.55
N LYS A 85 -0.58 -31.93 -8.88
CA LYS A 85 -0.49 -32.73 -7.65
C LYS A 85 -0.61 -31.82 -6.42
N THR A 86 -1.56 -32.09 -5.54
CA THR A 86 -1.71 -31.35 -4.29
C THR A 86 -0.52 -31.61 -3.37
N VAL A 87 0.18 -30.53 -3.00
CA VAL A 87 1.34 -30.56 -2.08
C VAL A 87 0.99 -29.94 -0.72
N VAL A 88 0.01 -29.04 -0.70
CA VAL A 88 -0.52 -28.42 0.53
C VAL A 88 -2.03 -28.59 0.53
N ASP A 89 -2.59 -29.06 1.64
CA ASP A 89 -4.03 -29.08 1.92
C ASP A 89 -4.28 -28.83 3.41
N VAL A 90 -4.44 -27.56 3.81
CA VAL A 90 -4.57 -27.14 5.21
C VAL A 90 -5.98 -26.66 5.53
N ALA A 91 -6.50 -27.06 6.70
CA ALA A 91 -7.84 -26.67 7.18
C ALA A 91 -7.78 -25.40 8.05
N GLY A 92 -8.78 -24.52 7.93
CA GLY A 92 -9.06 -23.51 8.95
C GLY A 92 -8.31 -22.17 8.87
N VAL A 93 -7.62 -21.86 7.77
CA VAL A 93 -6.88 -20.59 7.70
C VAL A 93 -7.74 -19.48 7.08
N GLY A 94 -8.40 -18.67 7.91
CA GLY A 94 -8.79 -17.26 7.69
C GLY A 94 -9.54 -16.80 6.41
N LEU A 95 -9.93 -17.69 5.49
CA LEU A 95 -10.35 -17.34 4.13
C LEU A 95 -11.86 -17.55 3.94
N CYS A 96 -12.68 -16.72 4.59
CA CYS A 96 -14.12 -16.72 4.37
C CYS A 96 -14.46 -15.96 3.08
N CYS A 97 -14.69 -16.66 1.97
CA CYS A 97 -15.26 -16.07 0.76
C CYS A 97 -16.66 -15.52 1.08
N SER A 98 -16.78 -14.19 1.09
CA SER A 98 -17.98 -13.45 1.45
C SER A 98 -18.79 -13.11 0.19
N SER A 99 -20.03 -12.66 0.36
CA SER A 99 -20.83 -12.04 -0.71
C SER A 99 -20.29 -10.67 -1.18
N ALA A 100 -19.08 -10.29 -0.77
CA ALA A 100 -18.39 -9.04 -1.10
C ALA A 100 -16.94 -9.32 -1.49
N PHE A 101 -16.34 -8.40 -2.26
CA PHE A 101 -14.92 -8.49 -2.64
C PHE A 101 -14.01 -8.44 -1.42
N GLN A 102 -13.04 -9.34 -1.39
CA GLN A 102 -11.96 -9.32 -0.41
C GLN A 102 -10.61 -9.21 -1.11
N SER A 103 -9.69 -8.49 -0.47
CA SER A 103 -8.34 -8.28 -0.97
C SER A 103 -7.42 -9.41 -0.50
N TYR A 104 -6.67 -9.98 -1.44
CA TYR A 104 -5.69 -11.02 -1.21
C TYR A 104 -4.40 -10.67 -1.95
N TRP A 105 -3.30 -11.26 -1.50
CA TRP A 105 -2.04 -11.22 -2.22
C TRP A 105 -1.34 -12.57 -2.16
N ILE A 106 -0.58 -12.88 -3.21
CA ILE A 106 0.22 -14.10 -3.33
C ILE A 106 1.61 -13.70 -3.85
N SER A 107 2.64 -14.07 -3.11
CA SER A 107 4.05 -13.86 -3.45
C SER A 107 4.69 -15.18 -3.82
N ILE A 108 5.53 -15.19 -4.86
CA ILE A 108 6.40 -16.31 -5.22
C ILE A 108 7.83 -15.78 -5.26
N TYR A 109 8.73 -16.44 -4.54
CA TYR A 109 10.15 -16.12 -4.53
C TYR A 109 10.99 -17.39 -4.49
N ASP A 110 11.58 -17.76 -5.63
CA ASP A 110 12.48 -18.91 -5.79
C ASP A 110 11.95 -20.20 -5.15
N GLY A 111 10.63 -20.44 -5.20
CA GLY A 111 9.95 -21.59 -4.59
C GLY A 111 9.15 -21.30 -3.33
N LEU A 112 9.39 -20.20 -2.64
CA LEU A 112 8.62 -19.79 -1.49
C LEU A 112 7.32 -19.10 -1.95
N ILE A 113 6.18 -19.75 -1.68
CA ILE A 113 4.84 -19.22 -1.96
C ILE A 113 4.22 -18.71 -0.67
N SER A 114 4.03 -17.39 -0.57
CA SER A 114 3.38 -16.74 0.56
C SER A 114 2.02 -16.18 0.16
N ILE A 115 1.00 -16.35 0.99
CA ILE A 115 -0.39 -15.99 0.72
C ILE A 115 -0.90 -15.18 1.90
N GLY A 116 -1.56 -14.04 1.66
CA GLY A 116 -2.15 -13.24 2.72
C GLY A 116 -3.40 -12.47 2.32
N LYS A 117 -3.98 -11.77 3.29
CA LYS A 117 -5.23 -11.00 3.16
C LYS A 117 -4.96 -9.52 3.33
N GLY A 118 -5.22 -8.73 2.30
CA GLY A 118 -4.93 -7.30 2.29
C GLY A 118 -4.75 -6.77 0.89
N ARG A 119 -4.66 -5.44 0.75
CA ARG A 119 -4.44 -4.79 -0.54
C ARG A 119 -2.98 -4.79 -0.96
N TYR A 120 -2.08 -4.93 0.02
CA TYR A 120 -0.65 -4.88 -0.19
C TYR A 120 0.01 -6.21 0.22
N PRO A 121 1.13 -6.59 -0.42
CA PRO A 121 1.91 -7.77 -0.05
C PRO A 121 2.26 -7.77 1.44
N PHE A 122 2.35 -8.96 2.04
CA PHE A 122 2.78 -9.18 3.43
C PHE A 122 1.81 -8.67 4.51
N GLN A 123 0.65 -8.10 4.14
CA GLN A 123 -0.43 -7.80 5.09
C GLN A 123 -1.24 -9.05 5.48
N ASN A 124 -1.50 -9.24 6.78
CA ASN A 124 -2.24 -10.40 7.33
C ASN A 124 -1.86 -11.71 6.62
N LEU A 125 -0.60 -12.12 6.74
CA LEU A 125 -0.12 -13.39 6.19
C LEU A 125 -1.04 -14.53 6.64
N VAL A 126 -1.56 -15.27 5.67
CA VAL A 126 -2.46 -16.40 5.88
C VAL A 126 -1.63 -17.67 5.90
N PHE A 127 -0.74 -17.88 4.92
CA PHE A 127 -0.01 -19.14 4.78
C PHE A 127 1.28 -18.99 3.97
N GLN A 128 2.28 -19.83 4.23
CA GLN A 128 3.51 -19.94 3.44
C GLN A 128 3.88 -21.39 3.18
N TRP A 129 4.49 -21.66 2.03
CA TRP A 129 5.01 -22.98 1.68
C TRP A 129 6.24 -22.85 0.77
N LEU A 130 7.27 -23.65 1.03
CA LEU A 130 8.48 -23.70 0.23
C LEU A 130 8.49 -24.98 -0.62
N ASP A 131 8.70 -24.81 -1.92
CA ASP A 131 8.91 -25.93 -2.84
C ASP A 131 10.33 -26.50 -2.72
N SER A 132 10.44 -27.81 -2.47
CA SER A 132 11.71 -28.55 -2.48
C SER A 132 12.41 -28.58 -3.84
N SER A 133 11.68 -28.33 -4.93
CA SER A 133 12.20 -28.29 -6.30
C SER A 133 11.62 -27.09 -7.07
N PRO A 134 12.09 -25.87 -6.78
CA PRO A 134 11.42 -24.65 -7.20
C PRO A 134 11.42 -24.46 -8.72
N ASN A 135 10.27 -24.10 -9.25
CA ASN A 135 10.12 -23.68 -10.64
C ASN A 135 10.48 -22.19 -10.78
N CYS A 136 11.77 -21.91 -10.92
CA CYS A 136 12.31 -20.55 -11.06
C CYS A 136 11.96 -19.88 -12.40
N SER A 137 11.33 -20.60 -13.34
CA SER A 137 10.93 -20.05 -14.64
C SER A 137 9.55 -19.37 -14.61
N VAL A 138 8.81 -19.48 -13.50
CA VAL A 138 7.45 -18.93 -13.35
C VAL A 138 7.44 -17.41 -13.51
N ARG A 139 6.60 -16.89 -14.41
CA ARG A 139 6.58 -15.45 -14.72
C ARG A 139 5.19 -14.87 -14.96
N TYR A 140 4.20 -15.67 -15.31
CA TYR A 140 2.85 -15.21 -15.63
C TYR A 140 1.84 -15.65 -14.59
N VAL A 141 0.86 -14.79 -14.34
CA VAL A 141 -0.26 -15.05 -13.43
C VAL A 141 -1.54 -15.26 -14.25
N GLY A 142 -2.19 -16.40 -14.01
CA GLY A 142 -3.49 -16.79 -14.56
C GLY A 142 -4.56 -16.73 -13.49
N LEU A 143 -5.71 -16.16 -13.82
CA LEU A 143 -6.86 -16.06 -12.91
C LEU A 143 -7.88 -17.12 -13.33
N SER A 144 -8.23 -18.03 -12.44
CA SER A 144 -9.03 -19.21 -12.79
C SER A 144 -10.23 -19.41 -11.88
N SER A 145 -11.18 -20.19 -12.38
CA SER A 145 -12.37 -20.60 -11.67
C SER A 145 -12.52 -22.12 -11.80
N TRP A 146 -12.97 -22.77 -10.72
CA TRP A 146 -13.29 -24.19 -10.70
C TRP A 146 -14.74 -24.44 -11.12
N ASP A 147 -15.69 -24.44 -10.17
CA ASP A 147 -17.09 -24.85 -10.41
C ASP A 147 -18.09 -23.68 -10.51
N LYS A 148 -17.70 -22.47 -10.13
CA LYS A 148 -18.53 -21.26 -10.14
C LYS A 148 -17.76 -20.03 -10.60
N HIS A 149 -18.48 -19.05 -11.17
CA HIS A 149 -17.90 -17.78 -11.57
C HIS A 149 -17.13 -17.10 -10.43
N VAL A 150 -15.92 -16.63 -10.74
CA VAL A 150 -15.08 -15.82 -9.85
C VAL A 150 -14.87 -14.45 -10.48
N GLY A 151 -15.14 -13.40 -9.71
CA GLY A 151 -14.89 -12.03 -10.09
C GLY A 151 -13.54 -11.55 -9.54
N TYR A 152 -12.64 -11.10 -10.40
CA TYR A 152 -11.37 -10.47 -10.04
C TYR A 152 -11.40 -8.98 -10.42
N ARG A 153 -10.84 -8.12 -9.55
CA ARG A 153 -10.60 -6.70 -9.84
C ARG A 153 -9.32 -6.22 -9.13
N ASN A 154 -8.83 -5.04 -9.51
CA ASN A 154 -7.61 -4.44 -8.93
C ASN A 154 -6.41 -5.39 -8.88
N VAL A 155 -6.26 -6.23 -9.92
CA VAL A 155 -5.16 -7.19 -10.00
C VAL A 155 -3.89 -6.44 -10.40
N ASN A 156 -2.94 -6.35 -9.47
CA ASN A 156 -1.68 -5.66 -9.63
C ASN A 156 -0.54 -6.64 -9.39
N VAL A 157 0.42 -6.68 -10.32
CA VAL A 157 1.68 -7.37 -10.12
C VAL A 157 2.69 -6.37 -9.59
N LEU A 158 3.30 -6.68 -8.44
CA LEU A 158 4.22 -5.81 -7.71
C LEU A 158 5.64 -6.40 -7.78
N PRO A 159 6.67 -5.56 -8.02
CA PRO A 159 8.06 -6.00 -7.95
C PRO A 159 8.45 -6.26 -6.49
N LEU A 160 9.18 -7.36 -6.25
CA LEU A 160 9.77 -7.65 -4.94
C LEU A 160 11.27 -7.32 -5.02
N THR A 161 11.71 -6.19 -4.46
CA THR A 161 13.14 -5.93 -4.19
C THR A 161 13.64 -6.68 -2.95
N GLN A 162 14.94 -7.04 -2.93
CA GLN A 162 15.63 -7.74 -1.82
C GLN A 162 15.41 -7.06 -0.45
N ASN A 163 15.23 -5.74 -0.42
CA ASN A 163 15.00 -4.98 0.81
C ASN A 163 13.65 -5.32 1.48
N HIS A 164 12.62 -5.71 0.72
CA HIS A 164 11.34 -6.14 1.31
C HIS A 164 11.44 -7.51 2.00
N ILE A 165 12.38 -8.36 1.59
CA ILE A 165 12.56 -9.67 2.23
C ILE A 165 13.37 -9.51 3.52
N MET A 166 14.38 -8.64 3.54
CA MET A 166 15.18 -8.37 4.75
C MET A 166 14.37 -7.70 5.88
N LEU A 167 13.47 -6.77 5.53
CA LEU A 167 12.59 -6.09 6.49
C LEU A 167 11.57 -7.03 7.16
N TRP A 168 11.21 -8.16 6.54
CA TRP A 168 10.12 -9.03 7.03
C TRP A 168 10.54 -10.48 7.30
N LYS A 169 11.71 -10.94 6.83
CA LYS A 169 12.32 -12.24 7.22
C LYS A 169 12.54 -12.36 8.73
N HIS A 170 12.71 -11.23 9.41
CA HIS A 170 12.96 -11.18 10.86
C HIS A 170 11.68 -10.92 11.66
N VAL A 171 10.57 -10.57 10.98
CA VAL A 171 9.27 -10.28 11.60
C VAL A 171 8.37 -11.53 11.65
N ASP A 172 8.48 -12.43 10.67
CA ASP A 172 7.70 -13.68 10.62
C ASP A 172 8.36 -14.84 11.36
N CYS A 173 9.00 -14.52 12.48
CA CYS A 173 9.41 -15.51 13.44
C CYS A 173 8.27 -15.85 14.41
N ASP A 174 7.12 -16.20 13.86
CA ASP A 174 5.99 -16.79 14.58
C ASP A 174 5.15 -17.66 13.62
N LYS A 175 5.66 -18.86 13.31
CA LYS A 175 4.98 -20.18 13.37
C LYS A 175 5.60 -21.20 12.38
N TYR A 176 5.52 -22.47 12.80
CA TYR A 176 5.83 -23.75 12.11
C TYR A 176 7.13 -24.50 12.51
N GLU A 177 7.00 -25.32 13.56
CA GLU A 177 7.56 -26.70 13.64
C GLU A 177 7.08 -27.52 12.41
N GLU A 178 7.78 -28.52 11.84
CA GLU A 178 8.67 -29.57 12.39
C GLU A 178 9.50 -30.24 11.25
N GLU A 179 10.69 -30.76 11.61
CA GLU A 179 11.42 -32.00 11.18
C GLU A 179 11.64 -32.32 9.67
N GLU A 180 12.78 -32.82 9.17
CA GLU A 180 14.07 -33.27 9.71
C GLU A 180 15.07 -33.36 8.52
N ASP A 181 16.37 -33.25 8.84
CA ASP A 181 17.59 -33.75 8.17
C ASP A 181 17.84 -33.58 6.67
N GLY A 182 18.92 -32.86 6.37
CA GLY A 182 19.62 -32.88 5.10
C GLY A 182 20.47 -31.64 4.91
N ASP A 183 21.78 -31.79 5.08
CA ASP A 183 22.81 -30.77 4.85
C ASP A 183 22.56 -30.00 3.55
N VAL A 184 22.17 -28.72 3.67
CA VAL A 184 22.20 -27.77 2.57
C VAL A 184 22.88 -26.49 3.07
N GLU A 185 24.22 -26.51 3.01
CA GLU A 185 25.01 -25.29 2.90
C GLU A 185 24.54 -24.52 1.66
N MET A 186 23.74 -23.47 1.84
CA MET A 186 23.35 -22.57 0.75
C MET A 186 23.98 -21.18 0.93
N MET A 187 25.19 -21.08 0.38
CA MET A 187 25.77 -19.95 -0.36
C MET A 187 25.12 -18.58 -0.09
N ILE A 188 25.63 -17.89 0.94
CA ILE A 188 25.41 -16.47 1.19
C ILE A 188 26.43 -15.70 0.36
N ASP A 189 25.96 -14.83 -0.53
CA ASP A 189 26.81 -13.90 -1.28
C ASP A 189 27.36 -12.79 -0.36
N GLU A 190 28.64 -12.50 -0.50
CA GLU A 190 29.59 -11.82 0.41
C GLU A 190 29.38 -10.29 0.57
N ARG A 191 28.14 -9.79 0.60
CA ARG A 191 27.88 -8.35 0.84
C ARG A 191 26.82 -8.11 1.89
N THR A 192 27.13 -8.48 3.13
CA THR A 192 26.89 -7.73 4.37
C THR A 192 27.12 -8.70 5.53
N GLY A 193 28.15 -8.47 6.35
CA GLY A 193 28.47 -9.30 7.52
C GLY A 193 27.49 -9.18 8.69
N TYR A 194 26.18 -9.31 8.43
CA TYR A 194 25.12 -9.46 9.45
C TYR A 194 24.95 -10.94 9.81
N GLU A 195 26.05 -11.66 9.97
CA GLU A 195 26.05 -13.04 10.45
C GLU A 195 25.85 -13.03 11.97
N LYS A 196 24.74 -13.61 12.44
CA LYS A 196 24.43 -13.95 13.85
C LYS A 196 24.73 -12.86 14.89
N TRP A 197 23.95 -11.78 14.90
CA TRP A 197 23.97 -10.83 16.02
C TRP A 197 22.97 -11.30 17.10
N GLY A 198 23.45 -11.77 18.26
CA GLY A 198 22.60 -12.29 19.33
C GLY A 198 23.35 -12.50 20.65
N LEU A 199 22.61 -12.87 21.71
CA LEU A 199 23.20 -13.09 23.03
C LEU A 199 24.26 -14.20 23.05
N GLU A 200 24.16 -15.16 22.13
CA GLU A 200 25.15 -16.23 21.94
C GLU A 200 26.59 -15.73 21.74
N ASN A 201 26.78 -14.53 21.16
CA ASN A 201 28.12 -13.95 20.96
C ASN A 201 28.82 -13.58 22.27
N PHE A 202 28.07 -13.44 23.36
CA PHE A 202 28.59 -13.11 24.68
C PHE A 202 28.75 -14.33 25.59
N PHE A 203 28.47 -15.54 25.09
CA PHE A 203 28.60 -16.78 25.85
C PHE A 203 30.08 -17.10 26.13
N GLU A 204 30.45 -17.19 27.42
CA GLU A 204 31.84 -17.34 27.90
C GLU A 204 32.83 -16.33 27.28
N SER A 205 32.34 -15.18 26.82
CA SER A 205 33.16 -14.08 26.31
C SER A 205 33.58 -13.14 27.45
N TRP A 206 34.80 -12.62 27.35
CA TRP A 206 35.31 -11.56 28.23
C TRP A 206 34.85 -10.17 27.79
N GLU A 207 34.31 -10.03 26.57
CA GLU A 207 33.79 -8.75 26.09
C GLU A 207 32.57 -8.35 26.94
N LEU A 208 32.65 -7.17 27.57
CA LEU A 208 31.59 -6.61 28.44
C LEU A 208 31.25 -7.45 29.68
N SER A 209 32.03 -8.50 30.00
CA SER A 209 31.83 -9.31 31.20
C SER A 209 32.15 -8.50 32.46
N ASP A 210 31.22 -8.48 33.42
CA ASP A 210 31.33 -7.77 34.68
C ASP A 210 31.42 -8.72 35.89
N MET A 211 31.50 -10.03 35.62
CA MET A 211 31.73 -11.09 36.60
C MET A 211 32.32 -12.35 35.96
N PHE A 212 32.85 -13.25 36.79
CA PHE A 212 33.26 -14.59 36.38
C PHE A 212 33.06 -15.62 37.50
N PHE A 213 32.90 -16.88 37.10
CA PHE A 213 32.87 -18.02 37.99
C PHE A 213 34.26 -18.65 38.11
N ILE A 214 34.59 -19.16 39.30
CA ILE A 214 35.74 -20.04 39.54
C ILE A 214 35.19 -21.45 39.76
N VAL A 215 35.47 -22.38 38.84
CA VAL A 215 34.81 -23.70 38.80
C VAL A 215 35.78 -24.84 39.00
N GLY A 216 35.39 -25.78 39.87
CA GLY A 216 36.11 -27.02 40.12
C GLY A 216 37.42 -26.83 40.88
N THR A 217 38.12 -27.95 41.12
CA THR A 217 39.42 -27.96 41.81
C THR A 217 40.56 -27.38 40.97
N GLU A 218 40.34 -27.20 39.67
CA GLU A 218 41.29 -26.60 38.73
C GLU A 218 41.14 -25.07 38.63
N GLU A 219 40.22 -24.47 39.40
CA GLU A 219 39.98 -23.02 39.46
C GLU A 219 39.77 -22.37 38.08
N LYS A 220 39.04 -23.06 37.19
CA LYS A 220 38.79 -22.54 35.84
C LYS A 220 37.92 -21.29 35.90
N LEU A 221 38.40 -20.22 35.26
CA LEU A 221 37.69 -18.94 35.14
C LEU A 221 36.69 -18.98 33.98
N VAL A 222 35.44 -18.64 34.24
CA VAL A 222 34.36 -18.61 33.23
C VAL A 222 33.63 -17.26 33.31
N PRO A 223 33.79 -16.36 32.32
CA PRO A 223 33.19 -15.03 32.37
C PRO A 223 31.67 -15.08 32.12
N ALA A 224 30.95 -14.14 32.71
CA ALA A 224 29.51 -14.00 32.59
C ALA A 224 29.08 -12.54 32.82
N HIS A 225 27.77 -12.29 32.69
CA HIS A 225 27.20 -10.94 32.74
C HIS A 225 26.09 -10.86 33.80
N LYS A 226 26.26 -10.03 34.84
CA LYS A 226 25.35 -9.94 36.00
C LYS A 226 23.91 -9.69 35.59
N VAL A 227 23.69 -8.73 34.69
CA VAL A 227 22.34 -8.36 34.21
C VAL A 227 21.63 -9.53 33.53
N ILE A 228 22.34 -10.34 32.73
CA ILE A 228 21.80 -11.50 32.01
C ILE A 228 21.48 -12.65 32.99
N LEU A 229 22.37 -12.90 33.95
CA LEU A 229 22.18 -13.92 34.97
C LEU A 229 21.01 -13.57 35.90
N GLN A 230 20.93 -12.34 36.38
CA GLN A 230 19.85 -11.92 37.28
C GLN A 230 18.49 -11.85 36.58
N ALA A 231 18.48 -11.61 35.26
CA ALA A 231 17.28 -11.70 34.44
C ALA A 231 16.79 -13.14 34.22
N SER A 232 17.69 -14.14 34.25
CA SER A 232 17.35 -15.56 34.03
C SER A 232 17.12 -16.37 35.31
N GLY A 233 17.77 -16.01 36.41
CA GLY A 233 17.71 -16.73 37.68
C GLY A 233 18.00 -15.83 38.87
N ASN A 234 18.21 -16.42 40.04
CA ASN A 234 18.63 -15.73 41.26
C ASN A 234 20.07 -16.14 41.58
N PHE A 235 21.03 -15.30 41.17
CA PHE A 235 22.44 -15.55 41.40
C PHE A 235 22.92 -14.74 42.61
N PRO A 236 23.87 -15.26 43.41
CA PRO A 236 24.37 -14.58 44.61
C PRO A 236 25.36 -13.46 44.25
N LEU A 237 24.87 -12.39 43.61
CA LEU A 237 25.68 -11.31 43.05
C LEU A 237 25.94 -10.16 44.04
N SER A 238 25.20 -10.10 45.15
CA SER A 238 25.14 -8.95 46.07
C SER A 238 26.11 -9.00 47.26
N LEU A 239 26.94 -10.04 47.38
CA LEU A 239 27.71 -10.30 48.62
C LEU A 239 29.22 -10.01 48.55
N THR A 240 29.84 -9.91 47.37
CA THR A 240 31.32 -9.89 47.27
C THR A 240 31.95 -8.64 46.66
N GLY A 241 31.19 -7.76 45.99
CA GLY A 241 31.74 -6.53 45.37
C GLY A 241 32.72 -6.76 44.20
N GLU A 242 33.40 -7.90 44.16
CA GLU A 242 34.46 -8.25 43.21
C GLU A 242 33.95 -8.98 41.95
N GLY A 243 32.65 -9.29 41.86
CA GLY A 243 32.09 -10.00 40.69
C GLY A 243 32.60 -11.43 40.55
N ILE A 244 32.96 -12.07 41.67
CA ILE A 244 33.50 -13.44 41.69
C ILE A 244 32.52 -14.38 42.38
N VAL A 245 32.20 -15.50 41.74
CA VAL A 245 31.39 -16.58 42.31
C VAL A 245 32.18 -17.88 42.29
N GLN A 246 32.43 -18.46 43.47
CA GLN A 246 33.19 -19.70 43.62
C GLN A 246 32.27 -20.93 43.66
N LEU A 247 32.53 -21.91 42.81
CA LEU A 247 31.80 -23.18 42.70
C LEU A 247 32.79 -24.36 42.73
N GLN A 248 33.32 -24.67 43.92
CA GLN A 248 34.34 -25.71 44.08
C GLN A 248 33.81 -27.14 43.88
N GLU A 249 32.53 -27.38 44.15
CA GLU A 249 31.90 -28.71 44.03
C GLU A 249 31.30 -28.99 42.63
N VAL A 250 31.30 -27.98 41.76
CA VAL A 250 30.73 -28.07 40.40
C VAL A 250 31.86 -28.26 39.40
N ILE A 251 31.67 -29.18 38.45
CA ILE A 251 32.61 -29.36 37.33
C ILE A 251 32.24 -28.45 36.15
N TYR A 252 33.24 -28.04 35.36
CA TYR A 252 33.06 -27.13 34.23
C TYR A 252 31.93 -27.51 33.26
N PRO A 253 31.76 -28.78 32.82
CA PRO A 253 30.69 -29.14 31.90
C PRO A 253 29.28 -28.81 32.40
N ILE A 254 29.05 -28.81 33.72
CA ILE A 254 27.75 -28.47 34.31
C ILE A 254 27.50 -26.97 34.23
N LEU A 255 28.49 -26.14 34.61
CA LEU A 255 28.34 -24.68 34.49
C LEU A 255 28.23 -24.26 33.03
N HIS A 256 29.05 -24.84 32.15
CA HIS A 256 28.99 -24.60 30.70
C HIS A 256 27.59 -24.85 30.17
N ALA A 257 26.98 -25.99 30.52
CA ALA A 257 25.62 -26.32 30.08
C ALA A 257 24.56 -25.34 30.62
N LEU A 258 24.67 -24.94 31.89
CA LEU A 258 23.79 -23.93 32.48
C LEU A 258 23.88 -22.59 31.74
N LEU A 259 25.10 -22.08 31.53
CA LEU A 259 25.33 -20.81 30.87
C LEU A 259 24.95 -20.89 29.38
N GLN A 260 25.25 -22.00 28.70
CA GLN A 260 24.87 -22.19 27.30
C GLN A 260 23.35 -22.13 27.15
N PHE A 261 22.61 -22.75 28.05
CA PHE A 261 21.14 -22.67 28.07
C PHE A 261 20.65 -21.23 28.29
N ILE A 262 21.30 -20.46 29.19
CA ILE A 262 20.92 -19.06 29.45
C ILE A 262 21.15 -18.16 28.22
N TYR A 263 22.31 -18.31 27.57
CA TYR A 263 22.74 -17.40 26.49
C TYR A 263 22.17 -17.80 25.11
N THR A 264 21.88 -19.07 24.89
CA THR A 264 21.45 -19.60 23.58
C THR A 264 20.06 -20.22 23.59
N GLY A 265 19.46 -20.40 24.78
CA GLY A 265 18.17 -21.09 24.93
C GLY A 265 18.25 -22.60 24.78
N ARG A 266 19.43 -23.17 24.52
CA ARG A 266 19.63 -24.62 24.36
C ARG A 266 20.95 -25.08 24.98
N THR A 267 21.01 -26.34 25.38
CA THR A 267 22.26 -26.97 25.81
C THR A 267 22.24 -28.47 25.58
N GLN A 268 23.42 -29.08 25.46
CA GLN A 268 23.58 -30.52 25.36
C GLN A 268 24.41 -31.05 26.53
N ILE A 269 23.90 -32.06 27.22
CA ILE A 269 24.60 -32.65 28.37
C ILE A 269 24.42 -34.18 28.42
N SER A 270 25.45 -34.88 28.88
CA SER A 270 25.36 -36.34 29.06
C SER A 270 24.39 -36.72 30.20
N GLU A 271 23.69 -37.85 30.04
CA GLU A 271 22.72 -38.37 31.02
C GLU A 271 23.23 -38.39 32.49
N PRO A 272 24.47 -38.84 32.80
CA PRO A 272 24.96 -38.87 34.18
C PRO A 272 25.07 -37.48 34.82
N LEU A 273 25.24 -36.44 34.02
CA LEU A 273 25.41 -35.06 34.47
C LEU A 273 24.08 -34.28 34.56
N LEU A 274 22.96 -34.89 34.14
CA LEU A 274 21.64 -34.26 34.17
C LEU A 274 21.15 -33.96 35.60
N GLY A 275 21.40 -34.89 36.55
CA GLY A 275 21.09 -34.68 37.97
C GLY A 275 21.89 -33.52 38.61
N PRO A 276 23.22 -33.47 38.43
CA PRO A 276 24.03 -32.32 38.84
C PRO A 276 23.61 -30.99 38.19
N LEU A 277 23.24 -30.99 36.90
CA LEU A 277 22.70 -29.79 36.22
C LEU A 277 21.36 -29.34 36.81
N TRP A 278 20.46 -30.28 37.12
CA TRP A 278 19.21 -30.00 37.83
C TRP A 278 19.46 -29.37 39.20
N ALA A 279 20.42 -29.89 39.97
CA ALA A 279 20.75 -29.35 41.29
C ALA A 279 21.28 -27.90 41.20
N LEU A 280 22.19 -27.63 40.26
CA LEU A 280 22.75 -26.29 40.06
C LEU A 280 21.71 -25.30 39.52
N SER A 281 20.91 -25.70 38.54
CA SER A 281 19.84 -24.86 38.00
C SER A 281 18.75 -24.58 39.03
N SER A 282 18.46 -25.52 39.93
CA SER A 282 17.55 -25.33 41.07
C SER A 282 18.11 -24.36 42.10
N GLN A 283 19.40 -24.47 42.42
CA GLN A 283 20.11 -23.56 43.33
C GLN A 283 20.00 -22.10 42.85
N PHE A 284 20.21 -21.86 41.55
CA PHE A 284 20.08 -20.53 40.95
C PHE A 284 18.69 -20.20 40.45
N GLN A 285 17.68 -21.04 40.72
CA GLN A 285 16.28 -20.81 40.34
C GLN A 285 16.07 -20.54 38.84
N VAL A 286 16.85 -21.17 37.96
CA VAL A 286 16.64 -21.12 36.49
C VAL A 286 15.52 -22.10 36.13
N MET A 287 14.30 -21.76 36.54
CA MET A 287 13.12 -22.65 36.53
C MET A 287 12.83 -23.32 35.18
N PRO A 288 13.02 -22.67 34.00
CA PRO A 288 12.81 -23.35 32.73
C PRO A 288 13.73 -24.54 32.52
N LEU A 289 15.01 -24.42 32.91
CA LEU A 289 15.98 -25.50 32.81
C LEU A 289 15.68 -26.61 33.82
N VAL A 290 15.29 -26.23 35.06
CA VAL A 290 14.86 -27.19 36.09
C VAL A 290 13.76 -28.11 35.57
N LYS A 291 12.70 -27.53 34.96
CA LYS A 291 11.60 -28.29 34.38
C LYS A 291 12.04 -29.21 33.24
N GLN A 292 12.88 -28.72 32.34
CA GLN A 292 13.41 -29.52 31.22
C GLN A 292 14.24 -30.71 31.73
N CYS A 293 15.08 -30.51 32.75
CA CYS A 293 15.81 -31.59 33.40
C CYS A 293 14.86 -32.61 34.05
N GLU A 294 13.82 -32.18 34.77
CA GLU A 294 12.84 -33.07 35.42
C GLU A 294 12.07 -33.92 34.39
N GLU A 295 11.52 -33.28 33.36
CA GLU A 295 10.79 -33.96 32.28
C GLU A 295 11.66 -35.00 31.58
N THR A 296 12.92 -34.63 31.30
CA THR A 296 13.90 -35.51 30.67
C THR A 296 14.25 -36.69 31.57
N MET A 297 14.53 -36.45 32.85
CA MET A 297 14.81 -37.50 33.83
C MET A 297 13.64 -38.49 33.99
N GLU A 298 12.39 -38.01 33.95
CA GLU A 298 11.19 -38.86 33.97
C GLU A 298 11.05 -39.70 32.69
N ARG A 299 11.36 -39.14 31.51
CA ARG A 299 11.38 -39.90 30.24
C ARG A 299 12.39 -41.06 30.29
N PHE A 300 13.57 -40.85 30.89
CA PHE A 300 14.57 -41.91 31.08
C PHE A 300 14.10 -43.01 32.04
N LYS A 301 13.33 -42.66 33.08
CA LYS A 301 12.75 -43.65 34.01
C LYS A 301 11.72 -44.55 33.32
N LEU A 302 10.94 -44.02 32.39
CA LEU A 302 9.87 -44.72 31.68
C LEU A 302 10.37 -45.61 30.52
N ASN A 303 11.46 -45.23 29.84
CA ASN A 303 11.92 -45.88 28.60
C ASN A 303 13.39 -46.34 28.63
N LYS A 304 13.77 -47.23 29.56
CA LYS A 304 15.13 -47.80 29.69
C LYS A 304 15.68 -48.57 28.46
N LYS A 305 14.87 -48.85 27.43
CA LYS A 305 15.24 -49.68 26.26
C LYS A 305 15.51 -48.92 24.95
N LEU A 306 15.25 -47.61 24.89
CA LEU A 306 15.25 -46.83 23.64
C LEU A 306 16.47 -45.91 23.44
N PHE A 307 17.33 -45.74 24.45
CA PHE A 307 18.47 -44.82 24.38
C PHE A 307 19.78 -45.56 24.58
N ASP A 308 20.69 -45.41 23.62
CA ASP A 308 22.07 -45.90 23.71
C ASP A 308 22.79 -45.19 24.87
N LEU A 309 23.29 -45.96 25.83
CA LEU A 309 24.10 -45.48 26.97
C LEU A 309 25.26 -44.61 26.45
N GLY A 310 25.18 -43.29 26.68
CA GLY A 310 26.23 -42.33 26.32
C GLY A 310 25.86 -41.24 25.31
N LYS A 311 24.62 -41.16 24.82
CA LYS A 311 24.19 -40.01 24.00
C LYS A 311 23.97 -38.75 24.84
N ASN A 312 24.40 -37.60 24.32
CA ASN A 312 24.08 -36.30 24.90
C ASN A 312 22.59 -36.01 24.73
N VAL A 313 21.99 -35.43 25.76
CA VAL A 313 20.60 -35.02 25.77
C VAL A 313 20.54 -33.53 25.48
N GLU A 314 19.76 -33.16 24.48
CA GLU A 314 19.48 -31.76 24.17
C GLU A 314 18.33 -31.25 25.03
N LEU A 315 18.57 -30.14 25.72
CA LEU A 315 17.60 -29.41 26.52
C LEU A 315 17.39 -28.05 25.85
N SER A 316 16.15 -27.73 25.51
CA SER A 316 15.79 -26.47 24.84
C SER A 316 14.73 -25.72 25.64
N TYR A 317 14.85 -24.40 25.67
CA TYR A 317 13.86 -23.53 26.27
C TYR A 317 12.56 -23.61 25.44
N PRO A 318 11.42 -23.98 26.04
CA PRO A 318 10.16 -24.05 25.33
C PRO A 318 9.67 -22.63 25.07
N SER A 319 10.05 -22.06 23.93
CA SER A 319 9.51 -20.77 23.51
C SER A 319 8.07 -20.97 23.04
N SER A 320 7.13 -20.15 23.53
CA SER A 320 5.76 -20.10 23.00
C SER A 320 5.67 -19.54 21.57
N ARG A 321 6.83 -19.22 20.99
CA ARG A 321 7.09 -18.54 19.72
C ARG A 321 8.35 -19.18 19.09
N PRO A 322 8.23 -20.35 18.43
CA PRO A 322 9.37 -21.21 18.06
C PRO A 322 10.40 -20.55 17.13
N HIS A 323 10.06 -19.42 16.52
CA HIS A 323 10.91 -18.77 15.55
C HIS A 323 11.50 -17.45 16.07
N CYS A 324 10.95 -16.83 17.11
CA CYS A 324 11.46 -15.53 17.59
C CYS A 324 12.75 -15.70 18.41
N THR A 325 13.90 -15.74 17.73
CA THR A 325 15.25 -15.75 18.31
C THR A 325 15.71 -14.36 18.78
N VAL A 326 14.81 -13.37 18.76
CA VAL A 326 15.11 -11.99 19.09
C VAL A 326 15.08 -11.79 20.60
N PHE A 327 16.21 -11.42 21.20
CA PHE A 327 16.30 -11.02 22.60
C PHE A 327 15.19 -10.03 22.99
N PRO A 328 14.55 -10.12 24.17
CA PRO A 328 14.71 -11.18 25.17
C PRO A 328 13.88 -12.45 24.86
N PHE A 329 13.10 -12.46 23.79
CA PHE A 329 12.25 -13.59 23.39
C PHE A 329 13.08 -14.77 22.88
N GLY A 330 12.57 -15.99 23.09
CA GLY A 330 13.28 -17.22 22.70
C GLY A 330 14.39 -17.67 23.67
N LEU A 331 14.68 -16.89 24.71
CA LEU A 331 15.68 -17.18 25.74
C LEU A 331 15.02 -17.31 27.13
N PRO A 332 15.67 -17.97 28.11
CA PRO A 332 15.18 -18.06 29.49
C PRO A 332 15.41 -16.73 30.25
N ILE A 333 15.05 -15.61 29.64
CA ILE A 333 15.26 -14.26 30.14
C ILE A 333 13.90 -13.64 30.49
N ASN A 334 13.75 -13.16 31.73
CA ASN A 334 12.52 -12.52 32.16
C ASN A 334 12.57 -11.00 31.86
N SER A 335 11.77 -10.56 30.88
CA SER A 335 11.70 -9.15 30.47
C SER A 335 11.24 -8.20 31.59
N GLN A 336 10.39 -8.65 32.51
CA GLN A 336 9.96 -7.83 33.66
C GLN A 336 11.11 -7.61 34.63
N ARG A 337 11.95 -8.63 34.86
CA ARG A 337 13.17 -8.47 35.67
C ARG A 337 14.18 -7.56 35.01
N LEU A 338 14.38 -7.66 33.69
CA LEU A 338 15.23 -6.73 32.95
C LEU A 338 14.77 -5.28 33.10
N LYS A 339 13.46 -5.02 32.97
CA LYS A 339 12.87 -3.68 33.21
C LYS A 339 13.12 -3.18 34.63
N GLN A 340 13.03 -4.05 35.64
CA GLN A 340 13.30 -3.70 37.04
C GLN A 340 14.78 -3.35 37.26
N LEU A 341 15.70 -4.15 36.71
CA LEU A 341 17.15 -3.88 36.81
C LEU A 341 17.50 -2.54 36.17
N ALA A 342 16.93 -2.23 35.00
CA ALA A 342 17.09 -0.94 34.34
C ALA A 342 16.52 0.23 35.17
N SER A 343 15.35 0.05 35.77
CA SER A 343 14.67 1.09 36.55
C SER A 343 15.36 1.37 37.89
N ASN A 344 15.94 0.35 38.51
CA ASN A 344 16.67 0.46 39.78
C ASN A 344 18.15 0.84 39.58
N CYS A 345 18.63 0.92 38.33
CA CYS A 345 20.03 1.10 37.98
C CYS A 345 20.96 0.01 38.59
N GLU A 346 20.43 -1.21 38.80
CA GLU A 346 21.21 -2.31 39.37
C GLU A 346 22.15 -2.88 38.31
N TYR A 347 23.46 -2.92 38.61
CA TYR A 347 24.53 -3.37 37.69
C TYR A 347 24.73 -2.49 36.44
N ALA A 348 24.21 -1.27 36.44
CA ALA A 348 24.45 -0.32 35.37
C ALA A 348 25.95 0.03 35.27
N ASP A 349 26.51 -0.07 34.06
CA ASP A 349 27.93 0.14 33.74
C ASP A 349 28.12 1.25 32.68
N VAL A 350 27.04 1.93 32.27
CA VAL A 350 27.07 3.09 31.39
C VAL A 350 26.02 4.15 31.76
N ASN A 351 26.45 5.40 31.78
CA ASN A 351 25.65 6.60 31.95
C ASN A 351 25.45 7.29 30.59
N ILE A 352 24.21 7.58 30.24
CA ILE A 352 23.87 8.19 28.95
C ILE A 352 23.43 9.62 29.18
N TYR A 353 24.18 10.55 28.57
CA TYR A 353 23.94 11.98 28.61
C TYR A 353 23.40 12.45 27.26
N VAL A 354 22.39 13.33 27.29
CA VAL A 354 21.90 14.02 26.09
C VAL A 354 22.24 15.51 26.21
N GLU A 355 22.83 16.09 25.18
CA GLU A 355 23.46 17.43 25.16
C GLU A 355 22.59 18.56 25.75
N SER A 356 21.27 18.45 25.66
CA SER A 356 20.29 19.41 26.18
C SER A 356 19.64 19.04 27.53
N HIS A 357 19.84 17.82 28.02
CA HIS A 357 19.09 17.28 29.17
C HIS A 357 19.98 16.71 30.30
N GLY A 358 21.30 16.60 30.08
CA GLY A 358 22.21 16.03 31.06
C GLY A 358 22.07 14.51 31.16
N LEU A 359 22.20 13.94 32.36
CA LEU A 359 22.07 12.49 32.59
C LEU A 359 20.62 12.05 32.38
N VAL A 360 20.40 11.18 31.39
CA VAL A 360 19.07 10.72 30.99
C VAL A 360 18.78 9.30 31.48
N ALA A 361 19.78 8.42 31.42
CA ALA A 361 19.62 7.02 31.78
C ALA A 361 20.94 6.42 32.28
N GLN A 362 20.84 5.46 33.20
CA GLN A 362 21.91 4.54 33.53
C GLN A 362 21.49 3.17 32.98
N SER A 363 22.36 2.54 32.19
CA SER A 363 22.03 1.37 31.39
C SER A 363 23.16 0.34 31.45
N HIS A 364 23.01 -0.73 30.67
CA HIS A 364 23.93 -1.85 30.60
C HIS A 364 24.56 -1.92 29.20
N LYS A 365 25.89 -1.88 29.10
CA LYS A 365 26.64 -1.94 27.83
C LYS A 365 26.28 -3.17 27.02
N ILE A 366 26.15 -4.33 27.67
CA ILE A 366 25.74 -5.58 26.99
C ILE A 366 24.36 -5.44 26.36
N ILE A 367 23.36 -4.88 27.06
CA ILE A 367 22.00 -4.74 26.53
C ILE A 367 21.99 -3.81 25.32
N LEU A 368 22.65 -2.66 25.39
CA LEU A 368 22.76 -1.74 24.25
C LEU A 368 23.47 -2.40 23.06
N SER A 369 24.54 -3.14 23.33
CA SER A 369 25.33 -3.85 22.30
C SER A 369 24.53 -4.94 21.61
N LEU A 370 23.66 -5.66 22.31
CA LEU A 370 22.80 -6.69 21.72
C LEU A 370 21.86 -6.14 20.65
N TRP A 371 21.43 -4.88 20.78
CA TRP A 371 20.47 -4.26 19.85
C TRP A 371 21.10 -3.33 18.82
N SER A 372 22.33 -2.87 19.07
CA SER A 372 22.95 -1.79 18.30
C SER A 372 24.43 -2.07 18.06
N VAL A 373 24.76 -2.34 16.80
CA VAL A 373 26.14 -2.46 16.34
C VAL A 373 26.97 -1.19 16.62
N PRO A 374 26.44 0.04 16.43
CA PRO A 374 27.11 1.27 16.87
C PRO A 374 27.50 1.26 18.35
N PHE A 375 26.59 0.88 19.26
CA PHE A 375 26.92 0.80 20.70
C PHE A 375 27.94 -0.29 20.99
N ALA A 376 27.81 -1.47 20.38
CA ALA A 376 28.80 -2.53 20.55
C ALA A 376 30.21 -2.09 20.15
N LYS A 377 30.35 -1.49 18.95
CA LYS A 377 31.64 -0.95 18.49
C LYS A 377 32.17 0.17 19.39
N MET A 378 31.28 1.02 19.91
CA MET A 378 31.64 2.07 20.85
C MET A 378 32.26 1.50 22.14
N PHE A 379 31.77 0.36 22.62
CA PHE A 379 32.25 -0.23 23.86
C PHE A 379 33.42 -1.22 23.69
N THR A 380 33.60 -1.84 22.52
CA THR A 380 34.61 -2.90 22.33
C THR A 380 35.78 -2.54 21.40
N ASN A 381 35.68 -1.48 20.58
CA ASN A 381 36.66 -1.16 19.54
C ASN A 381 37.69 -0.08 19.93
N GLY A 382 37.97 0.09 21.23
CA GLY A 382 39.02 0.99 21.72
C GLY A 382 38.71 2.50 21.63
N MET A 383 37.43 2.86 21.51
CA MET A 383 36.98 4.26 21.63
C MET A 383 37.11 4.76 23.08
N SER A 384 36.91 6.07 23.32
CA SER A 384 36.91 6.63 24.69
C SER A 384 35.92 5.91 25.62
N GLU A 385 34.77 5.53 25.09
CA GLU A 385 33.65 4.86 25.75
C GLU A 385 33.93 3.38 26.07
N SER A 386 34.98 2.81 25.48
CA SER A 386 35.49 1.50 25.90
C SER A 386 36.07 1.56 27.33
N TYR A 387 36.62 2.72 27.72
CA TYR A 387 37.23 2.95 29.04
C TYR A 387 36.39 3.87 29.94
N SER A 388 35.50 4.67 29.35
CA SER A 388 34.58 5.56 30.05
C SER A 388 33.26 4.84 30.37
N SER A 389 32.63 5.27 31.46
CA SER A 389 31.23 4.92 31.76
C SER A 389 30.25 5.93 31.16
N ASP A 390 30.72 7.07 30.66
CA ASP A 390 29.84 8.15 30.19
C ASP A 390 29.79 8.21 28.66
N VAL A 391 28.57 8.23 28.11
CA VAL A 391 28.26 8.39 26.68
C VAL A 391 27.48 9.68 26.47
N HIS A 392 27.95 10.53 25.55
CA HIS A 392 27.30 11.81 25.23
C HIS A 392 26.65 11.76 23.85
N LEU A 393 25.32 11.84 23.80
CA LEU A 393 24.53 11.85 22.58
C LEU A 393 24.14 13.27 22.19
N ARG A 394 24.28 13.60 20.90
CA ARG A 394 23.94 14.89 20.29
C ARG A 394 22.81 14.72 19.29
N ASP A 395 21.99 15.76 19.13
CA ASP A 395 20.87 15.81 18.17
C ASP A 395 19.83 14.67 18.32
N VAL A 396 19.65 14.16 19.54
CA VAL A 396 18.71 13.08 19.84
C VAL A 396 17.51 13.60 20.64
N SER A 397 16.29 13.23 20.18
CA SER A 397 15.06 13.47 20.94
C SER A 397 15.01 12.60 22.19
N LEU A 398 14.89 13.25 23.36
CA LEU A 398 14.80 12.58 24.66
C LEU A 398 13.67 11.55 24.72
N LYS A 399 12.49 11.90 24.20
CA LYS A 399 11.32 11.03 24.23
C LYS A 399 11.54 9.79 23.35
N ALA A 400 11.98 9.99 22.11
CA ALA A 400 12.27 8.89 21.20
C ALA A 400 13.37 7.97 21.74
N PHE A 401 14.43 8.55 22.34
CA PHE A 401 15.51 7.78 22.95
C PHE A 401 15.02 6.92 24.12
N LYS A 402 14.18 7.45 25.00
CA LYS A 402 13.61 6.66 26.11
C LYS A 402 12.78 5.48 25.62
N ILE A 403 11.98 5.67 24.56
CA ILE A 403 11.19 4.60 23.95
C ILE A 403 12.10 3.55 23.30
N MET A 404 13.12 3.99 22.55
CA MET A 404 14.11 3.08 21.99
C MET A 404 14.84 2.28 23.08
N LEU A 405 15.20 2.92 24.19
CA LEU A 405 15.85 2.26 25.31
C LEU A 405 14.89 1.25 25.96
N GLU A 406 13.63 1.60 26.21
CA GLU A 406 12.64 0.66 26.75
C GLU A 406 12.41 -0.53 25.81
N PHE A 407 12.40 -0.28 24.49
CA PHE A 407 12.36 -1.32 23.47
C PHE A 407 13.55 -2.27 23.60
N MET A 408 14.78 -1.79 23.82
CA MET A 408 15.96 -2.64 24.03
C MET A 408 15.86 -3.54 25.28
N TYR A 409 15.14 -3.14 26.32
CA TYR A 409 14.95 -3.98 27.52
C TYR A 409 13.77 -4.93 27.42
N SER A 410 12.78 -4.61 26.58
CA SER A 410 11.50 -5.32 26.55
C SER A 410 11.25 -6.12 25.28
N GLY A 411 11.84 -5.71 24.17
CA GLY A 411 11.51 -6.15 22.82
C GLY A 411 10.14 -5.70 22.32
N GLU A 412 9.43 -4.85 23.07
CA GLU A 412 8.07 -4.41 22.76
C GLU A 412 8.02 -2.91 22.52
N LEU A 413 7.38 -2.51 21.41
CA LEU A 413 7.15 -1.11 21.09
C LEU A 413 5.80 -0.67 21.68
N ASN A 414 5.85 0.10 22.76
CA ASN A 414 4.68 0.71 23.36
C ASN A 414 4.76 2.22 23.17
N ILE A 415 3.95 2.75 22.26
CA ILE A 415 3.80 4.20 22.07
C ILE A 415 2.40 4.55 22.60
N GLU A 416 2.34 5.42 23.61
CA GLU A 416 1.05 5.92 24.09
C GLU A 416 0.35 6.74 22.97
N ASP A 417 -0.96 6.49 22.78
CA ASP A 417 -1.81 7.23 21.85
C ASP A 417 -1.95 8.70 22.30
N SER A 418 -0.93 9.49 21.97
CA SER A 418 -0.88 10.92 22.23
C SER A 418 -1.11 11.72 20.95
N LEU A 419 -1.48 13.00 21.09
CA LEU A 419 -1.67 13.93 19.96
C LEU A 419 -0.45 14.03 19.02
N ASP A 420 0.76 13.70 19.53
CA ASP A 420 2.02 13.79 18.82
C ASP A 420 2.52 12.45 18.26
N PHE A 421 1.68 11.40 18.25
CA PHE A 421 2.07 10.03 17.87
C PHE A 421 2.89 9.97 16.56
N GLY A 422 2.43 10.66 15.51
CA GLY A 422 3.11 10.65 14.20
C GLY A 422 4.51 11.28 14.23
N SER A 423 4.70 12.39 14.95
CA SER A 423 6.00 13.07 15.02
C SER A 423 7.00 12.27 15.87
N LEU A 424 6.52 11.64 16.94
CA LEU A 424 7.32 10.78 17.81
C LEU A 424 7.75 9.51 17.07
N LEU A 425 6.86 8.90 16.29
CA LEU A 425 7.15 7.73 15.48
C LEU A 425 8.20 8.02 14.40
N LEU A 426 8.15 9.19 13.75
CA LEU A 426 9.17 9.64 12.80
C LEU A 426 10.54 9.86 13.47
N GLN A 427 10.57 10.47 14.65
CA GLN A 427 11.81 10.64 15.42
C GLN A 427 12.39 9.28 15.84
N LEU A 428 11.53 8.33 16.21
CA LEU A 428 11.94 6.98 16.57
C LEU A 428 12.49 6.21 15.37
N LEU A 429 11.88 6.38 14.19
CA LEU A 429 12.37 5.82 12.93
C LEU A 429 13.79 6.28 12.63
N ILE A 430 14.04 7.61 12.63
CA ILE A 430 15.38 8.19 12.42
C ILE A 430 16.38 7.61 13.42
N LEU A 431 16.00 7.58 14.71
CA LEU A 431 16.88 7.12 15.77
C LEU A 431 17.21 5.62 15.64
N SER A 432 16.22 4.81 15.28
CA SER A 432 16.40 3.37 15.07
C SER A 432 17.32 3.05 13.89
N ASP A 433 17.28 3.84 12.81
CA ASP A 433 18.21 3.73 11.68
C ASP A 433 19.63 4.17 12.09
N GLN A 434 19.75 5.33 12.76
CA GLN A 434 21.03 5.88 13.24
C GLN A 434 21.78 4.92 14.16
N PHE A 435 21.07 4.30 15.11
CA PHE A 435 21.64 3.34 16.05
C PHE A 435 21.60 1.89 15.54
N GLY A 436 21.11 1.64 14.32
CA GLY A 436 21.07 0.31 13.72
C GLY A 436 20.18 -0.69 14.46
N VAL A 437 19.15 -0.22 15.16
CA VAL A 437 18.18 -1.07 15.88
C VAL A 437 17.14 -1.59 14.89
N THR A 438 17.52 -2.64 14.16
CA THR A 438 16.80 -3.09 12.94
C THR A 438 15.34 -3.45 13.20
N LEU A 439 15.04 -4.13 14.30
CA LEU A 439 13.67 -4.58 14.61
C LEU A 439 12.76 -3.43 15.03
N LEU A 440 13.30 -2.47 15.78
CA LEU A 440 12.57 -1.23 16.09
C LEU A 440 12.29 -0.45 14.80
N HIS A 441 13.28 -0.33 13.92
CA HIS A 441 13.13 0.32 12.63
C HIS A 441 12.02 -0.33 11.78
N GLN A 442 11.95 -1.66 11.78
CA GLN A 442 10.90 -2.43 11.10
C GLN A 442 9.50 -2.17 11.67
N GLU A 443 9.33 -2.23 12.99
CA GLU A 443 8.04 -1.94 13.63
C GLU A 443 7.62 -0.48 13.42
N CYS A 444 8.56 0.47 13.46
CA CYS A 444 8.28 1.87 13.13
C CYS A 444 7.78 2.01 11.68
N CYS A 445 8.44 1.36 10.72
CA CYS A 445 8.02 1.37 9.31
C CYS A 445 6.60 0.82 9.14
N LYS A 446 6.29 -0.28 9.83
CA LYS A 446 4.97 -0.91 9.81
C LYS A 446 3.87 0.01 10.35
N LEU A 447 4.09 0.59 11.53
CA LEU A 447 3.12 1.51 12.13
C LEU A 447 2.90 2.76 11.26
N LEU A 448 3.95 3.28 10.63
CA LEU A 448 3.81 4.38 9.65
C LEU A 448 2.95 3.98 8.45
N LEU A 449 3.13 2.76 7.94
CA LEU A 449 2.32 2.22 6.84
C LEU A 449 0.84 2.05 7.22
N GLU A 450 0.57 1.66 8.46
CA GLU A 450 -0.79 1.48 8.99
C GLU A 450 -1.49 2.82 9.28
N CYS A 451 -0.74 3.84 9.72
CA CYS A 451 -1.26 5.15 10.11
C CYS A 451 -1.34 6.17 8.95
N PHE A 452 -1.19 5.73 7.69
CA PHE A 452 -1.21 6.65 6.55
C PHE A 452 -2.56 7.34 6.35
N SER A 453 -2.61 8.65 6.61
CA SER A 453 -3.67 9.56 6.16
C SER A 453 -3.24 10.34 4.91
N GLU A 454 -4.12 11.16 4.33
CA GLU A 454 -3.75 12.09 3.24
C GLU A 454 -3.00 13.33 3.78
N ASP A 455 -3.26 13.70 5.04
CA ASP A 455 -2.64 14.84 5.73
C ASP A 455 -1.20 14.56 6.18
N SER A 456 -0.90 13.30 6.50
CA SER A 456 0.42 12.91 7.01
C SER A 456 1.46 12.63 5.93
N VAL A 457 1.09 12.64 4.63
CA VAL A 457 1.99 12.21 3.54
C VAL A 457 3.19 13.14 3.37
N CYS A 458 2.97 14.46 3.36
CA CYS A 458 4.05 15.43 3.12
C CYS A 458 5.10 15.44 4.26
N PRO A 459 4.71 15.51 5.55
CA PRO A 459 5.68 15.48 6.65
C PRO A 459 6.48 14.17 6.68
N ILE A 460 5.85 13.03 6.36
CA ILE A 460 6.54 11.74 6.30
C ILE A 460 7.56 11.76 5.16
N LEU A 461 7.19 12.21 3.96
CA LEU A 461 8.11 12.30 2.81
C LEU A 461 9.36 13.12 3.12
N GLN A 462 9.20 14.28 3.76
CA GLN A 462 10.34 15.13 4.14
C GLN A 462 11.36 14.40 5.03
N VAL A 463 10.88 13.48 5.89
CA VAL A 463 11.73 12.76 6.85
C VAL A 463 12.32 11.48 6.26
N VAL A 464 11.58 10.75 5.43
CA VAL A 464 12.01 9.42 4.94
C VAL A 464 12.92 9.48 3.72
N THR A 465 12.82 10.53 2.90
CA THR A 465 13.62 10.69 1.66
C THR A 465 15.14 10.55 1.88
N PRO A 466 15.75 11.13 2.94
CA PRO A 466 17.18 10.98 3.20
C PRO A 466 17.58 9.57 3.66
N ILE A 467 16.61 8.75 4.11
CA ILE A 467 16.86 7.47 4.77
C ILE A 467 16.74 6.33 3.76
N SER A 468 17.88 5.83 3.30
CA SER A 468 17.93 4.79 2.26
C SER A 468 17.16 3.50 2.60
N SER A 469 17.04 3.17 3.89
CA SER A 469 16.30 2.00 4.39
C SER A 469 14.77 2.17 4.31
N CYS A 470 14.27 3.40 4.11
CA CYS A 470 12.85 3.75 4.06
C CYS A 470 12.27 3.90 2.65
N LYS A 471 12.99 3.46 1.60
CA LYS A 471 12.57 3.62 0.20
C LYS A 471 11.15 3.11 -0.13
N LEU A 472 10.71 2.04 0.54
CA LEU A 472 9.34 1.54 0.37
C LEU A 472 8.29 2.55 0.84
N ILE A 473 8.55 3.23 1.96
CA ILE A 473 7.66 4.23 2.52
C ILE A 473 7.61 5.44 1.59
N GLU A 474 8.77 5.88 1.10
CA GLU A 474 8.91 6.94 0.11
C GLU A 474 8.04 6.64 -1.14
N GLU A 475 8.26 5.50 -1.81
CA GLU A 475 7.49 5.12 -3.02
C GLU A 475 5.97 5.03 -2.76
N THR A 476 5.58 4.55 -1.57
CA THR A 476 4.16 4.45 -1.18
C THR A 476 3.55 5.83 -0.96
N CYS A 477 4.27 6.73 -0.29
CA CYS A 477 3.88 8.10 -0.06
C CYS A 477 3.78 8.89 -1.37
N GLU A 478 4.77 8.76 -2.26
CA GLU A 478 4.77 9.41 -3.58
C GLU A 478 3.54 9.00 -4.39
N ARG A 479 3.25 7.70 -4.43
CA ARG A 479 2.07 7.17 -5.11
C ARG A 479 0.77 7.72 -4.51
N LYS A 480 0.66 7.75 -3.18
CA LYS A 480 -0.55 8.24 -2.50
C LYS A 480 -0.74 9.74 -2.71
N PHE A 481 0.35 10.51 -2.63
CA PHE A 481 0.34 11.93 -2.99
C PHE A 481 -0.15 12.08 -4.43
N ALA A 482 0.40 11.32 -5.38
CA ALA A 482 0.01 11.41 -6.78
C ALA A 482 -1.49 11.11 -7.01
N LEU A 483 -2.03 10.09 -6.32
CA LEU A 483 -3.45 9.71 -6.38
C LEU A 483 -4.41 10.72 -5.73
N HIS A 484 -3.92 11.57 -4.84
CA HIS A 484 -4.73 12.55 -4.09
C HIS A 484 -4.16 13.98 -4.22
N PHE A 485 -3.51 14.26 -5.35
CA PHE A 485 -2.69 15.46 -5.55
C PHE A 485 -3.45 16.76 -5.27
N ASP A 486 -4.70 16.86 -5.70
CA ASP A 486 -5.52 18.05 -5.46
C ASP A 486 -5.78 18.31 -3.98
N TYR A 487 -6.00 17.26 -3.19
CA TYR A 487 -6.17 17.39 -1.75
C TYR A 487 -4.85 17.78 -1.10
N CYS A 488 -3.76 17.05 -1.38
CA CYS A 488 -2.45 17.28 -0.76
C CYS A 488 -1.89 18.68 -1.03
N THR A 489 -2.21 19.28 -2.19
CA THR A 489 -1.75 20.64 -2.56
C THR A 489 -2.67 21.77 -2.08
N THR A 490 -3.86 21.47 -1.56
CA THR A 490 -4.78 22.46 -0.97
C THR A 490 -4.85 22.38 0.54
N ALA A 491 -4.79 21.18 1.10
CA ALA A 491 -4.90 20.96 2.54
C ALA A 491 -3.67 21.48 3.30
N SER A 492 -2.48 21.40 2.70
CA SER A 492 -1.23 21.86 3.31
C SER A 492 -0.27 22.47 2.27
N LEU A 493 0.56 23.39 2.72
CA LEU A 493 1.69 23.95 1.96
C LEU A 493 3.01 23.16 2.20
N ASP A 494 2.98 22.10 3.01
CA ASP A 494 4.18 21.34 3.37
C ASP A 494 4.89 20.72 2.16
N PHE A 495 4.18 20.48 1.06
CA PHE A 495 4.77 19.96 -0.18
C PHE A 495 5.84 20.90 -0.75
N VAL A 496 5.80 22.19 -0.42
CA VAL A 496 6.77 23.19 -0.85
C VAL A 496 8.16 22.91 -0.27
N PHE A 497 8.26 22.23 0.87
CA PHE A 497 9.54 21.87 1.49
C PHE A 497 10.12 20.54 0.98
N LEU A 498 9.44 19.83 0.08
CA LEU A 498 9.99 18.65 -0.57
C LEU A 498 11.20 19.03 -1.42
N ASP A 499 12.17 18.12 -1.51
CA ASP A 499 13.31 18.25 -2.40
C ASP A 499 12.91 18.05 -3.86
N GLU A 500 13.81 18.40 -4.78
CA GLU A 500 13.55 18.33 -6.21
C GLU A 500 13.28 16.91 -6.69
N ALA A 501 13.99 15.91 -6.18
CA ALA A 501 13.87 14.54 -6.66
C ALA A 501 12.49 13.97 -6.31
N THR A 502 12.08 14.11 -5.05
CA THR A 502 10.76 13.65 -4.56
C THR A 502 9.61 14.37 -5.26
N PHE A 503 9.67 15.71 -5.35
CA PHE A 503 8.60 16.47 -6.01
C PHE A 503 8.52 16.13 -7.50
N SER A 504 9.66 15.97 -8.18
CA SER A 504 9.72 15.52 -9.57
C SER A 504 9.13 14.11 -9.74
N SER A 505 9.42 13.18 -8.82
CA SER A 505 8.85 11.83 -8.84
C SER A 505 7.32 11.87 -8.78
N ILE A 506 6.76 12.67 -7.88
CA ILE A 506 5.30 12.84 -7.74
C ILE A 506 4.67 13.38 -9.02
N ILE A 507 5.22 14.46 -9.60
CA ILE A 507 4.66 15.10 -10.81
C ILE A 507 4.73 14.18 -12.05
N ARG A 508 5.74 13.32 -12.09
CA ARG A 508 5.96 12.35 -13.17
C ARG A 508 5.24 11.01 -12.94
N HIS A 509 4.66 10.82 -11.76
CA HIS A 509 4.06 9.55 -11.38
C HIS A 509 2.90 9.19 -12.34
N PRO A 510 2.82 7.95 -12.85
CA PRO A 510 1.81 7.54 -13.83
C PRO A 510 0.38 7.57 -13.28
N ASP A 511 0.23 7.47 -11.95
CA ASP A 511 -1.06 7.56 -11.25
C ASP A 511 -1.42 8.98 -10.80
N LEU A 512 -0.72 10.04 -11.25
CA LEU A 512 -1.06 11.42 -10.88
C LEU A 512 -2.48 11.77 -11.33
N THR A 513 -3.37 12.09 -10.38
CA THR A 513 -4.76 12.46 -10.64
C THR A 513 -5.05 13.91 -10.21
N VAL A 514 -5.60 14.71 -11.12
CA VAL A 514 -5.91 16.13 -10.89
C VAL A 514 -7.22 16.53 -11.58
N THR A 515 -7.88 17.55 -11.04
CA THR A 515 -9.10 18.19 -11.56
C THR A 515 -8.81 19.08 -12.77
N SER A 516 -7.64 19.72 -12.81
CA SER A 516 -7.17 20.47 -13.97
C SER A 516 -5.64 20.52 -14.03
N GLU A 517 -5.07 20.71 -15.22
CA GLU A 517 -3.63 20.92 -15.37
C GLU A 517 -3.16 22.28 -14.80
N GLU A 518 -4.09 23.21 -14.58
CA GLU A 518 -3.80 24.48 -13.91
C GLU A 518 -3.38 24.24 -12.46
N ARG A 519 -3.95 23.21 -11.80
CA ARG A 519 -3.54 22.80 -10.45
C ARG A 519 -2.08 22.31 -10.42
N VAL A 520 -1.68 21.53 -11.42
CA VAL A 520 -0.29 21.07 -11.55
C VAL A 520 0.65 22.25 -11.78
N LEU A 521 0.26 23.20 -12.63
CA LEU A 521 1.03 24.43 -12.85
C LEU A 521 1.18 25.24 -11.57
N ASN A 522 0.08 25.53 -10.88
CA ASN A 522 0.10 26.30 -9.63
C ASN A 522 0.98 25.61 -8.58
N ALA A 523 0.90 24.29 -8.45
CA ALA A 523 1.75 23.52 -7.53
C ALA A 523 3.25 23.65 -7.86
N ILE A 524 3.64 23.56 -9.14
CA ILE A 524 5.04 23.74 -9.57
C ILE A 524 5.53 25.15 -9.25
N LEU A 525 4.72 26.17 -9.52
CA LEU A 525 5.08 27.56 -9.23
C LEU A 525 5.20 27.83 -7.72
N MET A 526 4.23 27.35 -6.93
CA MET A 526 4.24 27.44 -5.47
C MET A 526 5.46 26.74 -4.85
N TRP A 527 5.79 25.54 -5.33
CA TRP A 527 6.99 24.81 -4.92
C TRP A 527 8.26 25.60 -5.30
N GLY A 528 8.33 26.13 -6.52
CA GLY A 528 9.48 26.90 -6.99
C GLY A 528 9.79 28.11 -6.11
N MET A 529 8.77 28.87 -5.71
CA MET A 529 8.94 30.14 -4.99
C MET A 529 9.00 30.01 -3.47
N LYS A 530 8.94 28.78 -2.95
CA LYS A 530 8.79 28.52 -1.52
C LYS A 530 7.60 29.28 -0.91
N ALA A 531 6.43 29.17 -1.54
CA ALA A 531 5.24 29.96 -1.20
C ALA A 531 4.81 29.79 0.27
N LYS A 532 4.44 30.90 0.91
CA LYS A 532 3.90 30.92 2.28
C LYS A 532 2.37 30.89 2.34
N GLU A 533 1.72 31.14 1.20
CA GLU A 533 0.27 31.19 1.05
C GLU A 533 -0.12 30.49 -0.26
N LEU A 534 -1.36 30.01 -0.34
CA LEU A 534 -1.90 29.42 -1.56
C LEU A 534 -2.07 30.52 -2.62
N CYS A 535 -1.28 30.45 -3.69
CA CYS A 535 -1.36 31.39 -4.80
C CYS A 535 -1.48 30.64 -6.13
N GLY A 536 -2.27 31.21 -7.04
CA GLY A 536 -2.34 30.78 -8.42
C GLY A 536 -1.23 31.42 -9.27
N TRP A 537 -1.17 31.01 -10.53
CA TRP A 537 -0.27 31.62 -11.49
C TRP A 537 -0.59 33.11 -11.76
N GLU A 538 -1.84 33.57 -11.54
CA GLU A 538 -2.24 34.97 -11.73
C GLU A 538 -1.59 35.88 -10.66
N GLU A 539 -1.66 35.51 -9.38
CA GLU A 539 -0.98 36.25 -8.30
C GLU A 539 0.55 36.21 -8.45
N MET A 540 1.07 35.09 -8.98
CA MET A 540 2.49 34.95 -9.27
C MET A 540 2.96 35.87 -10.40
N ASP A 541 2.12 36.07 -11.41
CA ASP A 541 2.38 37.00 -12.50
C ASP A 541 2.54 38.43 -11.97
N GLU A 542 1.72 38.83 -10.99
CA GLU A 542 1.84 40.13 -10.30
C GLU A 542 3.14 40.29 -9.50
N LEU A 543 3.64 39.20 -8.91
CA LEU A 543 4.92 39.21 -8.20
C LEU A 543 6.09 39.35 -9.16
N ILE A 544 6.04 38.67 -10.31
CA ILE A 544 7.07 38.73 -11.37
C ILE A 544 7.04 40.06 -12.14
N ILE A 545 5.93 40.80 -12.09
CA ILE A 545 5.91 42.21 -12.52
C ILE A 545 6.82 43.07 -11.63
N LYS A 546 6.89 42.76 -10.32
CA LYS A 546 7.62 43.56 -9.32
C LYS A 546 9.07 43.07 -9.12
N LEU A 547 9.34 41.79 -9.35
CA LEU A 547 10.60 41.10 -9.06
C LEU A 547 11.05 40.26 -10.28
N THR A 548 12.35 40.04 -10.47
CA THR A 548 12.83 39.17 -11.56
C THR A 548 12.63 37.68 -11.19
N PRO A 549 12.56 36.74 -12.16
CA PRO A 549 12.31 35.33 -11.89
C PRO A 549 13.44 34.69 -11.07
N GLU A 550 14.67 35.19 -11.20
CA GLU A 550 15.81 34.75 -10.39
C GLU A 550 15.65 35.13 -8.92
N LEU A 551 15.02 36.26 -8.62
CA LEU A 551 14.74 36.69 -7.25
C LEU A 551 13.52 35.96 -6.66
N VAL A 552 12.56 35.57 -7.49
CA VAL A 552 11.32 34.90 -7.05
C VAL A 552 11.52 33.41 -6.82
N PHE A 553 12.23 32.73 -7.73
CA PHE A 553 12.46 31.29 -7.65
C PHE A 553 13.82 30.92 -7.06
N GLU A 554 14.71 31.90 -6.85
CA GLU A 554 16.05 31.72 -6.29
C GLU A 554 16.79 30.52 -6.94
N GLU A 555 17.24 29.56 -6.13
CA GLU A 555 17.95 28.36 -6.55
C GLU A 555 17.06 27.35 -7.31
N ARG A 556 15.72 27.45 -7.22
CA ARG A 556 14.78 26.50 -7.82
C ARG A 556 14.36 26.86 -9.25
N LEU A 557 14.84 27.97 -9.82
CA LEU A 557 14.46 28.40 -11.17
C LEU A 557 14.78 27.34 -12.25
N GLN A 558 15.94 26.68 -12.16
CA GLN A 558 16.31 25.61 -13.10
C GLN A 558 15.39 24.39 -12.96
N SER A 559 15.07 24.02 -11.72
CA SER A 559 14.16 22.91 -11.42
C SER A 559 12.73 23.22 -11.91
N VAL A 560 12.24 24.45 -11.74
CA VAL A 560 10.93 24.89 -12.31
C VAL A 560 10.94 24.76 -13.83
N ASN A 561 11.99 25.25 -14.50
CA ASN A 561 12.15 25.11 -15.95
C ASN A 561 12.16 23.64 -16.41
N TYR A 562 12.75 22.75 -15.61
CA TYR A 562 12.73 21.32 -15.85
C TYR A 562 11.34 20.69 -15.63
N LEU A 563 10.56 21.19 -14.68
CA LEU A 563 9.25 20.63 -14.32
C LEU A 563 8.10 21.13 -15.20
N LEU A 564 8.17 22.36 -15.73
CA LEU A 564 7.14 22.97 -16.57
C LEU A 564 6.68 22.09 -17.76
N PRO A 565 7.57 21.40 -18.50
CA PRO A 565 7.17 20.49 -19.58
C PRO A 565 6.28 19.32 -19.16
N PHE A 566 6.21 18.98 -17.86
CA PHE A 566 5.31 17.94 -17.36
C PHE A 566 3.87 18.43 -17.18
N VAL A 567 3.61 19.74 -17.23
CA VAL A 567 2.26 20.30 -17.31
C VAL A 567 1.72 20.08 -18.72
N ARG A 568 0.50 19.57 -18.82
CA ARG A 568 -0.15 19.27 -20.11
C ARG A 568 -0.90 20.51 -20.61
N PHE A 569 -0.15 21.58 -20.92
CA PHE A 569 -0.69 22.86 -21.43
C PHE A 569 -1.74 22.73 -22.55
N PRO A 570 -1.62 21.79 -23.52
CA PRO A 570 -2.65 21.60 -24.55
C PRO A 570 -4.04 21.22 -24.01
N LEU A 571 -4.14 20.80 -22.75
CA LEU A 571 -5.39 20.44 -22.07
C LEU A 571 -5.96 21.57 -21.21
N LEU A 572 -5.28 22.72 -21.14
CA LEU A 572 -5.80 23.91 -20.46
C LEU A 572 -6.89 24.61 -21.29
N PRO A 573 -7.84 25.31 -20.66
CA PRO A 573 -8.85 26.07 -21.39
C PRO A 573 -8.22 27.13 -22.30
N HIS A 574 -8.68 27.24 -23.55
CA HIS A 574 -8.18 28.23 -24.51
C HIS A 574 -8.20 29.68 -23.97
N ALA A 575 -9.25 30.05 -23.24
CA ALA A 575 -9.34 31.38 -22.62
C ALA A 575 -8.22 31.62 -21.59
N LEU A 576 -7.83 30.59 -20.84
CA LEU A 576 -6.75 30.65 -19.87
C LEU A 576 -5.39 30.76 -20.57
N LEU A 577 -5.16 29.96 -21.63
CA LEU A 577 -3.94 30.04 -22.44
C LEU A 577 -3.74 31.42 -23.08
N LYS A 578 -4.80 32.06 -23.57
CA LYS A 578 -4.73 33.44 -24.09
C LYS A 578 -4.41 34.47 -23.01
N LYS A 579 -4.86 34.27 -21.76
CA LYS A 579 -4.43 35.10 -20.64
C LYS A 579 -2.93 34.89 -20.35
N MET A 580 -2.50 33.62 -20.28
CA MET A 580 -1.11 33.24 -20.06
C MET A 580 -0.18 33.80 -21.15
N GLU A 581 -0.58 33.78 -22.41
CA GLU A 581 0.20 34.34 -23.53
C GLU A 581 0.55 35.83 -23.31
N ASN A 582 -0.33 36.58 -22.65
CA ASN A 582 -0.16 38.00 -22.40
C ASN A 582 0.54 38.32 -21.07
N SER A 583 0.85 37.30 -20.27
CA SER A 583 1.34 37.44 -18.89
C SER A 583 2.85 37.71 -18.81
N CYS A 584 3.32 38.20 -17.67
CA CYS A 584 4.74 38.47 -17.42
C CYS A 584 5.58 37.19 -17.26
N LEU A 585 5.02 36.11 -16.70
CA LEU A 585 5.59 34.76 -16.71
C LEU A 585 5.98 34.35 -18.13
N ASN A 586 5.11 34.61 -19.10
CA ASN A 586 5.34 34.26 -20.50
C ASN A 586 6.50 35.04 -21.13
N ARG A 587 6.62 36.33 -20.79
CA ARG A 587 7.69 37.19 -21.34
C ARG A 587 9.06 36.88 -20.74
N GLN A 588 9.09 36.45 -19.48
CA GLN A 588 10.33 36.31 -18.73
C GLN A 588 10.84 34.85 -18.67
N ILE A 589 9.99 33.85 -18.90
CA ILE A 589 10.36 32.42 -18.89
C ILE A 589 10.20 31.83 -20.32
N PRO A 590 11.29 31.68 -21.09
CA PRO A 590 11.22 31.26 -22.50
C PRO A 590 10.60 29.87 -22.72
N ILE A 591 10.80 28.94 -21.78
CA ILE A 591 10.21 27.60 -21.86
C ILE A 591 8.69 27.69 -21.76
N PHE A 592 8.17 28.54 -20.85
CA PHE A 592 6.73 28.74 -20.67
C PHE A 592 6.08 29.28 -21.96
N ASP A 593 6.74 30.25 -22.62
CA ASP A 593 6.31 30.80 -23.93
C ASP A 593 6.22 29.77 -25.03
N ASN A 594 7.23 28.91 -25.15
CA ASN A 594 7.19 27.84 -26.13
C ASN A 594 6.02 26.86 -25.86
N LEU A 595 5.78 26.50 -24.60
CA LEU A 595 4.72 25.56 -24.21
C LEU A 595 3.31 26.15 -24.41
N VAL A 596 3.10 27.43 -24.09
CA VAL A 596 1.81 28.12 -24.28
C VAL A 596 1.51 28.30 -25.76
N LYS A 597 2.49 28.72 -26.58
CA LYS A 597 2.33 28.84 -28.04
C LYS A 597 2.03 27.50 -28.68
N GLU A 598 2.74 26.44 -28.30
CA GLU A 598 2.48 25.07 -28.76
C GLU A 598 1.03 24.65 -28.47
N ALA A 599 0.54 24.92 -27.25
CA ALA A 599 -0.81 24.59 -26.82
C ALA A 599 -1.89 25.39 -27.59
N ILE A 600 -1.70 26.69 -27.80
CA ILE A 600 -2.61 27.54 -28.57
C ILE A 600 -2.70 27.06 -30.01
N ILE A 601 -1.55 26.83 -30.66
CA ILE A 601 -1.49 26.31 -32.03
C ILE A 601 -2.22 24.97 -32.13
N PHE A 602 -2.02 24.07 -31.17
CA PHE A 602 -2.68 22.78 -31.14
C PHE A 602 -4.22 22.90 -31.06
N ILE A 603 -4.73 23.81 -30.23
CA ILE A 603 -6.19 24.03 -30.07
C ILE A 603 -6.79 24.69 -31.31
N GLU A 604 -6.12 25.69 -31.89
CA GLU A 604 -6.64 26.47 -33.02
C GLU A 604 -6.57 25.69 -34.35
N SER A 605 -5.53 24.88 -34.56
CA SER A 605 -5.28 24.21 -35.85
C SER A 605 -5.99 22.86 -36.00
N GLY A 606 -6.44 22.22 -34.91
CA GLY A 606 -7.20 20.96 -34.92
C GLY A 606 -6.47 19.75 -35.53
N LEU A 607 -5.20 19.91 -35.93
CA LEU A 607 -4.37 18.90 -36.57
C LEU A 607 -3.30 18.42 -35.59
N ALA A 608 -3.38 17.14 -35.26
CA ALA A 608 -2.31 16.37 -34.65
C ALA A 608 -1.04 16.51 -35.51
N VAL A 609 -0.04 17.26 -35.03
CA VAL A 609 1.32 17.21 -35.60
C VAL A 609 1.73 15.73 -35.72
N PRO A 610 2.30 15.25 -36.84
CA PRO A 610 2.68 13.84 -36.99
C PRO A 610 3.59 13.40 -35.82
N GLY A 611 3.10 12.49 -34.96
CA GLY A 611 3.77 12.05 -33.73
C GLY A 611 3.09 12.47 -32.41
N SER A 612 2.15 13.41 -32.43
CA SER A 612 1.45 13.92 -31.22
C SER A 612 0.61 12.88 -30.47
N ASN A 613 0.04 11.87 -31.15
CA ASN A 613 -0.73 10.80 -30.51
C ASN A 613 0.11 9.89 -29.58
N GLN A 614 1.45 9.90 -29.70
CA GLN A 614 2.35 9.13 -28.84
C GLN A 614 2.85 9.92 -27.62
N SER A 615 2.74 11.25 -27.64
CA SER A 615 3.25 12.09 -26.55
C SER A 615 2.23 12.21 -25.42
N VAL A 616 2.67 11.89 -24.19
CA VAL A 616 1.85 11.93 -22.97
C VAL A 616 1.33 13.34 -22.66
N ARG A 617 1.98 14.40 -23.20
CA ARG A 617 1.59 15.81 -23.01
C ARG A 617 0.25 16.19 -23.65
N PHE A 618 -0.25 15.41 -24.60
CA PHE A 618 -1.56 15.64 -25.26
C PHE A 618 -2.65 14.68 -24.78
N GLN A 619 -2.33 13.80 -23.83
CA GLN A 619 -3.27 12.83 -23.28
C GLN A 619 -3.72 13.32 -21.90
N HIS A 620 -4.97 13.12 -21.50
CA HIS A 620 -5.41 13.44 -20.13
C HIS A 620 -4.75 12.55 -19.09
N ARG A 621 -4.55 13.07 -17.87
CA ARG A 621 -4.13 12.26 -16.72
C ARG A 621 -5.22 11.23 -16.40
N ARG A 622 -4.86 10.16 -15.68
CA ARG A 622 -5.87 9.32 -15.03
C ARG A 622 -6.68 10.27 -14.14
N SER A 623 -7.98 10.42 -14.41
CA SER A 623 -8.78 11.40 -13.69
C SER A 623 -9.43 10.77 -12.46
N SER A 624 -9.75 11.59 -11.46
CA SER A 624 -10.59 11.24 -10.31
C SER A 624 -12.02 10.85 -10.72
N PHE A 625 -12.38 11.08 -11.98
CA PHE A 625 -13.72 10.87 -12.50
C PHE A 625 -13.95 9.38 -12.77
N LYS A 626 -15.10 8.88 -12.33
CA LYS A 626 -15.60 7.56 -12.68
C LYS A 626 -15.91 7.49 -14.17
N GLU A 627 -15.19 6.63 -14.88
CA GLU A 627 -15.51 6.34 -16.28
C GLU A 627 -16.78 5.47 -16.35
N LEU A 628 -17.83 6.03 -16.95
CA LEU A 628 -19.13 5.42 -17.19
C LEU A 628 -19.27 5.24 -18.71
N GLN A 629 -18.84 4.08 -19.20
CA GLN A 629 -18.78 3.77 -20.63
C GLN A 629 -20.13 3.33 -21.16
N TYR A 630 -20.53 3.83 -22.33
CA TYR A 630 -21.62 3.23 -23.10
C TYR A 630 -21.24 1.82 -23.54
N ILE A 631 -22.06 0.83 -23.19
CA ILE A 631 -21.91 -0.56 -23.59
C ILE A 631 -22.97 -0.91 -24.64
N CYS A 632 -24.23 -0.62 -24.32
CA CYS A 632 -25.36 -0.81 -25.23
C CYS A 632 -26.56 0.02 -24.79
N ASP A 633 -27.54 0.15 -25.68
CA ASP A 633 -28.77 0.88 -25.41
C ASP A 633 -29.51 0.34 -24.18
N GLY A 634 -29.77 1.23 -23.21
CA GLY A 634 -30.49 0.88 -21.98
C GLY A 634 -29.68 0.05 -20.98
N ASP A 635 -28.35 0.10 -21.05
CA ASP A 635 -27.46 -0.55 -20.10
C ASP A 635 -27.56 0.03 -18.66
N SER A 636 -26.73 -0.53 -17.78
CA SER A 636 -26.61 -0.17 -16.37
C SER A 636 -25.30 0.58 -16.08
N ASN A 637 -24.72 1.27 -17.07
CA ASN A 637 -23.37 1.84 -16.93
C ASN A 637 -23.33 3.35 -17.21
N GLY A 638 -24.47 4.02 -17.27
CA GLY A 638 -24.57 5.47 -17.42
C GLY A 638 -24.72 6.22 -16.09
N VAL A 639 -24.65 7.54 -16.17
CA VAL A 639 -24.65 8.51 -15.07
C VAL A 639 -25.95 8.45 -14.26
N LEU A 640 -27.11 8.44 -14.91
CA LEU A 640 -28.40 8.39 -14.22
C LEU A 640 -28.58 7.06 -13.50
N TYR A 641 -28.16 5.95 -14.12
CA TYR A 641 -28.10 4.66 -13.44
C TYR A 641 -27.17 4.69 -12.21
N PHE A 642 -25.94 5.20 -12.37
CA PHE A 642 -24.94 5.26 -11.30
C PHE A 642 -25.43 6.11 -10.12
N ALA A 643 -25.98 7.30 -10.38
CA ALA A 643 -26.63 8.13 -9.37
C ALA A 643 -27.82 7.43 -8.69
N GLY A 644 -28.59 6.63 -9.45
CA GLY A 644 -29.69 5.83 -8.92
C GLY A 644 -29.27 4.72 -7.96
N THR A 645 -28.01 4.27 -8.03
CA THR A 645 -27.41 3.30 -7.09
C THR A 645 -26.73 3.96 -5.88
N SER A 646 -26.97 5.24 -5.63
CA SER A 646 -26.14 6.04 -4.69
C SER A 646 -24.64 5.86 -5.00
N TYR A 647 -24.27 6.04 -6.26
CA TYR A 647 -22.88 5.95 -6.72
C TYR A 647 -22.22 4.58 -6.43
N GLY A 648 -23.04 3.51 -6.43
CA GLY A 648 -22.62 2.13 -6.24
C GLY A 648 -22.78 1.59 -4.81
N GLU A 649 -23.28 2.39 -3.87
CA GLU A 649 -23.47 1.98 -2.48
C GLU A 649 -24.75 1.15 -2.26
N HIS A 650 -25.77 1.34 -3.09
CA HIS A 650 -27.11 0.79 -2.88
C HIS A 650 -27.73 0.19 -4.16
N PRO A 651 -28.74 -0.70 -4.03
CA PRO A 651 -29.55 -1.12 -5.16
C PRO A 651 -30.19 0.07 -5.88
N TRP A 652 -30.39 -0.07 -7.19
CA TRP A 652 -30.91 1.01 -8.02
C TRP A 652 -32.30 1.47 -7.55
N VAL A 653 -32.43 2.78 -7.33
CA VAL A 653 -33.68 3.52 -7.17
C VAL A 653 -33.68 4.63 -8.23
N ASN A 654 -34.86 5.04 -8.70
CA ASN A 654 -34.95 6.14 -9.65
C ASN A 654 -34.23 7.39 -9.09
N PRO A 655 -33.22 7.94 -9.78
CA PRO A 655 -32.37 9.01 -9.24
C PRO A 655 -33.12 10.33 -8.99
N VAL A 656 -34.25 10.54 -9.69
CA VAL A 656 -35.14 11.68 -9.46
C VAL A 656 -35.94 11.51 -8.17
N LEU A 657 -36.40 10.29 -7.86
CA LEU A 657 -37.07 9.98 -6.58
C LEU A 657 -36.09 10.06 -5.40
N ALA A 658 -34.85 9.62 -5.61
CA ALA A 658 -33.78 9.72 -4.62
C ALA A 658 -33.24 11.15 -4.43
N LYS A 659 -33.74 12.14 -5.21
CA LYS A 659 -33.28 13.54 -5.21
C LYS A 659 -31.78 13.71 -5.48
N ARG A 660 -31.17 12.75 -6.20
CA ARG A 660 -29.76 12.79 -6.62
C ARG A 660 -29.60 13.58 -7.93
N ILE A 661 -30.58 13.45 -8.82
CA ILE A 661 -30.64 14.13 -10.12
C ILE A 661 -31.96 14.88 -10.21
N ASN A 662 -31.93 16.06 -10.80
CA ASN A 662 -33.14 16.81 -11.10
C ASN A 662 -33.38 16.87 -12.62
N ILE A 663 -34.58 16.49 -13.06
CA ILE A 663 -34.97 16.52 -14.47
C ILE A 663 -36.12 17.51 -14.62
N THR A 664 -36.04 18.35 -15.65
CA THR A 664 -37.06 19.35 -15.97
C THR A 664 -37.35 19.37 -17.46
N ALA A 665 -38.49 19.94 -17.83
CA ALA A 665 -38.94 20.05 -19.20
C ALA A 665 -39.40 21.48 -19.51
N SER A 666 -39.46 21.77 -20.80
CA SER A 666 -40.10 22.98 -21.33
C SER A 666 -41.58 23.13 -20.95
N SER A 667 -42.34 22.03 -20.82
CA SER A 667 -43.74 22.05 -20.36
C SER A 667 -43.88 21.78 -18.86
N PRO A 668 -44.95 22.28 -18.20
CA PRO A 668 -45.23 21.97 -16.80
C PRO A 668 -45.42 20.47 -16.54
N ILE A 669 -45.13 20.04 -15.31
CA ILE A 669 -45.33 18.65 -14.87
C ILE A 669 -46.81 18.27 -15.05
N SER A 670 -47.05 17.13 -15.70
CA SER A 670 -48.38 16.62 -15.98
C SER A 670 -48.37 15.09 -16.02
N ARG A 671 -49.52 14.47 -16.30
CA ARG A 671 -49.60 13.01 -16.51
C ARG A 671 -48.79 12.51 -17.72
N TYR A 672 -48.37 13.42 -18.61
CA TYR A 672 -47.57 13.12 -19.79
C TYR A 672 -46.15 13.67 -19.73
N THR A 673 -45.91 14.69 -18.90
CA THR A 673 -44.60 15.29 -18.68
C THR A 673 -44.16 14.94 -17.27
N ASP A 674 -43.67 13.72 -17.07
CA ASP A 674 -43.16 13.24 -15.78
C ASP A 674 -41.63 13.11 -15.84
N PRO A 675 -40.87 13.95 -15.12
CA PRO A 675 -39.41 13.85 -15.04
C PRO A 675 -38.90 12.47 -14.61
N LYS A 676 -39.65 11.74 -13.79
CA LYS A 676 -39.28 10.40 -13.33
C LYS A 676 -39.27 9.40 -14.47
N ALA A 677 -40.09 9.62 -15.51
CA ALA A 677 -40.17 8.74 -16.67
C ALA A 677 -38.84 8.69 -17.42
N LEU A 678 -38.15 9.82 -17.60
CA LEU A 678 -36.88 9.86 -18.34
C LEU A 678 -35.74 9.11 -17.66
N ALA A 679 -35.72 9.10 -16.32
CA ALA A 679 -34.75 8.32 -15.54
C ALA A 679 -35.26 6.91 -15.21
N SER A 680 -36.46 6.54 -15.67
CA SER A 680 -37.06 5.25 -15.38
C SER A 680 -36.50 4.18 -16.30
N ARG A 681 -36.33 2.98 -15.75
CA ARG A 681 -35.99 1.80 -16.54
C ARG A 681 -37.19 1.07 -17.14
N THR A 682 -38.40 1.45 -16.75
CA THR A 682 -39.64 0.89 -17.30
C THR A 682 -40.08 1.70 -18.50
N TYR A 683 -40.48 1.02 -19.57
CA TYR A 683 -40.97 1.69 -20.76
C TYR A 683 -42.28 2.41 -20.47
N GLN A 684 -42.36 3.69 -20.88
CA GLN A 684 -43.56 4.49 -20.78
C GLN A 684 -44.04 4.89 -22.17
N GLY A 685 -45.24 4.43 -22.54
CA GLY A 685 -45.77 4.60 -23.89
C GLY A 685 -46.25 6.03 -24.21
N LEU A 686 -46.42 6.88 -23.21
CA LEU A 686 -46.84 8.28 -23.37
C LEU A 686 -45.99 9.15 -22.44
N SER A 687 -44.97 9.80 -22.99
CA SER A 687 -44.08 10.70 -22.26
C SER A 687 -43.53 11.77 -23.20
N PHE A 688 -43.91 13.03 -22.99
CA PHE A 688 -43.45 14.13 -23.83
C PHE A 688 -43.25 15.45 -23.08
N ALA A 689 -42.32 16.25 -23.59
CA ALA A 689 -42.25 17.68 -23.30
C ALA A 689 -42.98 18.44 -24.43
N GLY A 690 -43.87 19.35 -24.06
CA GLY A 690 -44.61 20.20 -24.99
C GLY A 690 -43.88 21.50 -25.29
N PRO A 691 -44.22 22.18 -26.39
CA PRO A 691 -43.56 23.42 -26.80
C PRO A 691 -43.77 24.56 -25.81
N ARG A 692 -42.70 25.34 -25.62
CA ARG A 692 -42.73 26.61 -24.90
C ARG A 692 -42.19 27.70 -25.83
N MET A 693 -42.79 28.88 -25.78
CA MET A 693 -42.25 30.06 -26.46
C MET A 693 -41.09 30.62 -25.65
N GLU A 694 -39.88 30.61 -26.23
CA GLU A 694 -38.68 31.27 -25.72
C GLU A 694 -38.13 32.17 -26.84
N ASP A 695 -37.95 33.47 -26.55
CA ASP A 695 -37.41 34.47 -27.50
C ASP A 695 -38.10 34.52 -28.89
N GLY A 696 -39.41 34.28 -28.94
CA GLY A 696 -40.20 34.34 -30.18
C GLY A 696 -40.16 33.06 -31.03
N HIS A 697 -39.48 32.00 -30.55
CA HIS A 697 -39.43 30.70 -31.20
C HIS A 697 -40.04 29.60 -30.33
N ASN A 698 -40.61 28.57 -30.98
CA ASN A 698 -41.00 27.36 -30.28
C ASN A 698 -39.75 26.58 -29.88
N CYS A 699 -39.54 26.42 -28.58
CA CYS A 699 -38.45 25.63 -28.01
C CYS A 699 -39.06 24.50 -27.19
N THR A 700 -38.62 23.27 -27.48
CA THR A 700 -39.05 22.09 -26.71
C THR A 700 -37.83 21.33 -26.26
N TRP A 701 -37.69 21.15 -24.95
CA TRP A 701 -36.50 20.54 -24.38
C TRP A 701 -36.79 19.72 -23.13
N TRP A 702 -35.88 18.78 -22.88
CA TRP A 702 -35.68 18.09 -21.61
C TRP A 702 -34.28 18.45 -21.09
N MET A 703 -34.18 18.73 -19.80
CA MET A 703 -32.94 19.12 -19.13
C MET A 703 -32.69 18.25 -17.89
N VAL A 704 -31.45 17.83 -17.72
CA VAL A 704 -30.92 17.08 -16.59
C VAL A 704 -29.90 17.95 -15.86
N ASP A 705 -30.10 18.13 -14.56
CA ASP A 705 -29.12 18.63 -13.61
C ASP A 705 -28.59 17.44 -12.81
N ILE A 706 -27.30 17.13 -12.96
CA ILE A 706 -26.67 15.97 -12.34
C ILE A 706 -26.25 16.22 -10.87
N GLY A 707 -26.49 17.42 -10.32
CA GLY A 707 -26.19 17.78 -8.93
C GLY A 707 -25.10 18.84 -8.78
N GLN A 708 -25.08 19.56 -7.66
CA GLN A 708 -24.17 20.69 -7.43
C GLN A 708 -22.69 20.28 -7.32
N ASP A 709 -22.46 19.09 -6.77
CA ASP A 709 -21.11 18.55 -6.53
C ASP A 709 -20.58 17.69 -7.68
N HIS A 710 -21.34 17.62 -8.78
CA HIS A 710 -21.09 16.69 -9.88
C HIS A 710 -20.85 17.38 -11.20
N GLN A 711 -19.93 16.80 -11.97
CA GLN A 711 -19.59 17.25 -13.31
C GLN A 711 -19.39 16.05 -14.23
N LEU A 712 -19.74 16.21 -15.50
CA LEU A 712 -19.60 15.15 -16.49
C LEU A 712 -18.90 15.69 -17.74
N MET A 713 -17.79 15.07 -18.13
CA MET A 713 -17.27 15.17 -19.49
C MET A 713 -17.98 14.12 -20.35
N CYS A 714 -19.07 14.53 -20.99
CA CYS A 714 -19.98 13.64 -21.68
C CYS A 714 -19.44 13.24 -23.05
N ASN A 715 -19.23 11.93 -23.27
CA ASN A 715 -18.73 11.37 -24.53
C ASN A 715 -19.75 10.47 -25.26
N TYR A 716 -20.91 10.21 -24.65
CA TYR A 716 -22.00 9.45 -25.26
C TYR A 716 -23.33 9.78 -24.57
N TYR A 717 -24.43 9.69 -25.31
CA TYR A 717 -25.77 9.75 -24.72
C TYR A 717 -26.73 8.82 -25.44
N THR A 718 -27.73 8.33 -24.72
CA THR A 718 -28.77 7.41 -25.21
C THR A 718 -30.14 8.03 -24.98
N LEU A 719 -31.03 7.92 -25.97
CA LEU A 719 -32.43 8.26 -25.87
C LEU A 719 -33.31 7.06 -26.17
N ARG A 720 -34.52 7.03 -25.62
CA ARG A 720 -35.60 6.13 -26.06
C ARG A 720 -36.86 6.91 -26.36
N MET A 721 -37.43 6.68 -27.55
CA MET A 721 -38.73 7.21 -27.93
C MET A 721 -39.84 6.59 -27.08
N ASP A 722 -40.92 7.32 -26.85
CA ASP A 722 -42.14 6.77 -26.28
C ASP A 722 -42.95 5.99 -27.34
N GLY A 723 -44.26 5.82 -27.14
CA GLY A 723 -45.17 5.15 -28.08
C GLY A 723 -45.73 6.06 -29.17
N SER A 724 -45.28 7.31 -29.27
CA SER A 724 -45.79 8.30 -30.22
C SER A 724 -45.13 8.20 -31.59
N ARG A 725 -45.76 8.80 -32.61
CA ARG A 725 -45.24 8.88 -33.99
C ARG A 725 -44.42 10.16 -34.27
N ALA A 726 -44.27 11.01 -33.26
CA ALA A 726 -43.52 12.26 -33.33
C ALA A 726 -42.00 12.02 -33.24
N TYR A 727 -41.43 11.32 -34.22
CA TYR A 727 -40.00 11.03 -34.25
C TYR A 727 -39.16 12.29 -34.41
N ILE A 728 -38.13 12.44 -33.58
CA ILE A 728 -37.20 13.58 -33.64
C ILE A 728 -36.39 13.59 -34.94
N ARG A 729 -36.14 14.79 -35.46
CA ARG A 729 -35.42 15.02 -36.73
C ARG A 729 -34.35 16.09 -36.61
N TYR A 730 -34.66 17.20 -35.91
CA TYR A 730 -33.77 18.35 -35.76
C TYR A 730 -33.62 18.67 -34.28
N TRP A 731 -32.45 18.39 -33.70
CA TRP A 731 -32.22 18.67 -32.28
C TRP A 731 -30.74 18.92 -31.97
N ASN A 732 -30.50 19.63 -30.88
CA ASN A 732 -29.17 19.82 -30.33
C ASN A 732 -29.07 19.17 -28.96
N PHE A 733 -27.98 18.46 -28.72
CA PHE A 733 -27.55 18.05 -27.39
C PHE A 733 -26.55 19.08 -26.87
N GLN A 734 -26.83 19.63 -25.69
CA GLN A 734 -26.11 20.79 -25.14
C GLN A 734 -25.69 20.56 -23.69
N GLY A 735 -24.56 21.15 -23.30
CA GLY A 735 -24.03 21.17 -21.93
C GLY A 735 -23.90 22.60 -21.39
N SER A 736 -24.05 22.77 -20.08
CA SER A 736 -23.92 24.04 -19.38
C SER A 736 -23.42 23.87 -17.94
N MET A 737 -22.70 24.87 -17.43
CA MET A 737 -22.26 24.92 -16.03
C MET A 737 -23.24 25.68 -15.11
N ASP A 738 -24.01 26.61 -15.67
CA ASP A 738 -24.88 27.53 -14.93
C ASP A 738 -26.38 27.36 -15.29
N GLY A 739 -26.70 26.51 -16.26
CA GLY A 739 -28.04 26.31 -16.79
C GLY A 739 -28.55 27.46 -17.68
N LYS A 740 -27.72 28.47 -17.97
CA LYS A 740 -28.07 29.67 -18.73
C LYS A 740 -27.27 29.77 -20.02
N SER A 741 -25.96 29.58 -19.95
CA SER A 741 -25.06 29.58 -21.10
C SER A 741 -24.84 28.16 -21.59
N TRP A 742 -25.28 27.87 -22.82
CA TRP A 742 -25.30 26.52 -23.38
C TRP A 742 -24.27 26.34 -24.49
N THR A 743 -23.54 25.23 -24.42
CA THR A 743 -22.57 24.81 -25.44
C THR A 743 -23.13 23.63 -26.22
N ASN A 744 -23.12 23.68 -27.55
CA ASN A 744 -23.49 22.54 -28.39
C ASN A 744 -22.45 21.42 -28.27
N LEU A 745 -22.89 20.27 -27.76
CA LEU A 745 -22.11 19.03 -27.69
C LEU A 745 -22.29 18.22 -28.97
N ARG A 746 -23.52 18.18 -29.51
CA ARG A 746 -23.83 17.53 -30.79
C ARG A 746 -25.04 18.19 -31.44
N VAL A 747 -24.98 18.38 -32.75
CA VAL A 747 -26.05 18.97 -33.58
C VAL A 747 -26.57 17.89 -34.52
N HIS A 748 -27.89 17.74 -34.60
CA HIS A 748 -28.57 16.78 -35.46
C HIS A 748 -29.48 17.52 -36.44
N GLU A 749 -29.24 17.29 -37.73
CA GLU A 749 -30.02 17.88 -38.83
C GLU A 749 -30.66 16.76 -39.65
N ASN A 750 -31.99 16.73 -39.68
CA ASN A 750 -32.79 15.71 -40.37
C ASN A 750 -32.36 14.27 -40.06
N ASP A 751 -32.03 13.99 -38.80
CA ASP A 751 -31.54 12.67 -38.38
C ASP A 751 -32.70 11.65 -38.38
N GLN A 752 -32.55 10.59 -39.15
CA GLN A 752 -33.56 9.55 -39.36
C GLN A 752 -33.30 8.26 -38.56
N THR A 753 -32.36 8.28 -37.61
CA THR A 753 -31.99 7.11 -36.81
C THR A 753 -33.18 6.54 -36.02
N MET A 754 -34.01 7.43 -35.47
CA MET A 754 -35.23 7.08 -34.73
C MET A 754 -36.45 7.02 -35.69
N CYS A 755 -37.00 5.82 -35.91
CA CYS A 755 -38.13 5.60 -36.83
C CYS A 755 -39.16 4.57 -36.35
N LYS A 756 -38.98 3.96 -35.18
CA LYS A 756 -39.89 2.97 -34.60
C LYS A 756 -40.35 3.40 -33.21
N HIS A 757 -41.56 2.98 -32.82
CA HIS A 757 -42.08 3.18 -31.47
C HIS A 757 -41.19 2.49 -30.43
N GLY A 758 -40.93 3.15 -29.30
CA GLY A 758 -40.13 2.57 -28.21
C GLY A 758 -38.66 2.33 -28.53
N GLN A 759 -38.17 2.79 -29.68
CA GLN A 759 -36.80 2.57 -30.15
C GLN A 759 -35.79 3.32 -29.28
N PHE A 760 -34.70 2.63 -28.95
CA PHE A 760 -33.48 3.28 -28.48
C PHE A 760 -32.63 3.76 -29.66
N ALA A 761 -31.99 4.91 -29.48
CA ALA A 761 -30.86 5.28 -30.29
C ALA A 761 -29.88 6.08 -29.45
N SER A 762 -28.61 5.98 -29.82
CA SER A 762 -27.51 6.46 -29.01
C SER A 762 -26.43 7.03 -29.90
N TRP A 763 -25.76 8.07 -29.43
CA TRP A 763 -24.82 8.83 -30.23
C TRP A 763 -23.58 9.20 -29.43
N ALA A 764 -22.43 9.04 -30.06
CA ALA A 764 -21.16 9.52 -29.52
C ALA A 764 -21.11 11.05 -29.49
N VAL A 765 -20.54 11.64 -28.46
CA VAL A 765 -20.21 13.06 -28.41
C VAL A 765 -18.72 13.17 -28.66
N ILE A 766 -18.34 13.81 -29.77
CA ILE A 766 -16.96 13.82 -30.28
C ILE A 766 -16.53 15.26 -30.46
N GLY A 767 -15.24 15.53 -30.24
CA GLY A 767 -14.63 16.85 -30.39
C GLY A 767 -14.34 17.53 -29.06
N PRO A 768 -13.80 18.77 -29.09
CA PRO A 768 -13.29 19.44 -27.90
C PRO A 768 -14.36 19.73 -26.84
N ASN A 769 -15.63 19.88 -27.25
CA ASN A 769 -16.73 20.11 -26.32
C ASN A 769 -17.11 18.86 -25.52
N ALA A 770 -16.81 17.64 -25.99
CA ALA A 770 -17.03 16.39 -25.26
C ALA A 770 -16.07 16.25 -24.05
N LEU A 771 -14.94 16.96 -24.09
CA LEU A 771 -13.90 16.96 -23.07
C LEU A 771 -14.11 18.07 -22.02
N ARG A 772 -15.19 18.84 -22.13
CA ARG A 772 -15.53 19.88 -21.16
C ARG A 772 -16.45 19.30 -20.08
N PRO A 773 -16.14 19.51 -18.78
CA PRO A 773 -17.05 19.14 -17.71
C PRO A 773 -18.28 20.06 -17.74
N PHE A 774 -19.47 19.47 -17.69
CA PHE A 774 -20.73 20.18 -17.54
C PHE A 774 -21.57 19.56 -16.42
N ARG A 775 -22.39 20.38 -15.77
CA ARG A 775 -23.36 19.95 -14.77
C ARG A 775 -24.75 19.76 -15.37
N PHE A 776 -25.16 20.71 -16.20
CA PHE A 776 -26.47 20.69 -16.84
C PHE A 776 -26.35 20.16 -18.25
N PHE A 777 -27.25 19.25 -18.63
CA PHE A 777 -27.36 18.72 -19.98
C PHE A 777 -28.79 18.89 -20.46
N ARG A 778 -28.99 19.37 -21.69
CA ARG A 778 -30.31 19.41 -22.30
C ARG A 778 -30.31 18.90 -23.72
N VAL A 779 -31.43 18.30 -24.10
CA VAL A 779 -31.74 17.98 -25.49
C VAL A 779 -32.86 18.92 -25.92
N VAL A 780 -32.62 19.71 -26.96
CA VAL A 780 -33.56 20.74 -27.44
C VAL A 780 -33.93 20.47 -28.89
N LEU A 781 -35.23 20.42 -29.18
CA LEU A 781 -35.75 20.39 -30.55
C LEU A 781 -35.50 21.75 -31.21
N MET A 782 -34.88 21.72 -32.38
CA MET A 782 -34.57 22.89 -33.20
C MET A 782 -35.47 23.01 -34.44
N GLY A 783 -36.34 22.02 -34.67
CA GLY A 783 -37.24 21.97 -35.80
C GLY A 783 -38.33 20.91 -35.61
N PRO A 784 -39.24 20.79 -36.58
CA PRO A 784 -40.40 19.91 -36.45
C PRO A 784 -40.02 18.43 -36.41
N THR A 785 -40.81 17.64 -35.66
CA THR A 785 -40.77 16.18 -35.65
C THR A 785 -41.41 15.59 -36.92
N ALA A 786 -41.35 14.27 -37.07
CA ALA A 786 -41.98 13.56 -38.18
C ALA A 786 -43.52 13.58 -38.15
N ASP A 787 -44.15 14.01 -37.05
CA ASP A 787 -45.60 14.12 -36.92
C ASP A 787 -46.06 15.56 -37.19
N ALA A 788 -46.79 15.77 -38.30
CA ALA A 788 -47.30 17.08 -38.68
C ALA A 788 -48.36 17.63 -37.69
N ALA A 789 -49.06 16.76 -36.95
CA ALA A 789 -50.09 17.19 -36.00
C ALA A 789 -49.50 17.66 -34.66
N ASN A 790 -48.38 17.08 -34.23
CA ASN A 790 -47.68 17.41 -32.99
C ASN A 790 -46.22 17.76 -33.26
N SER A 791 -46.01 18.68 -34.21
CA SER A 791 -44.70 18.91 -34.81
C SER A 791 -43.64 19.38 -33.83
N TRP A 792 -44.00 19.85 -32.64
CA TRP A 792 -43.05 20.30 -31.61
C TRP A 792 -43.11 19.51 -30.30
N ASN A 793 -43.84 18.39 -30.23
CA ASN A 793 -43.82 17.57 -29.01
C ASN A 793 -42.59 16.67 -28.99
N PHE A 794 -41.77 16.81 -27.94
CA PHE A 794 -40.58 15.98 -27.78
C PHE A 794 -40.88 14.73 -26.95
N CYS A 795 -41.16 13.63 -27.67
CA CYS A 795 -41.72 12.42 -27.10
C CYS A 795 -40.64 11.36 -26.78
N ILE A 796 -40.06 11.42 -25.57
CA ILE A 796 -39.05 10.48 -25.09
C ILE A 796 -39.40 9.96 -23.69
N CYS A 797 -39.02 8.72 -23.41
CA CYS A 797 -39.25 8.05 -22.14
C CYS A 797 -37.98 7.51 -21.48
N PHE A 798 -36.80 7.83 -22.02
CA PHE A 798 -35.51 7.47 -21.42
C PHE A 798 -34.43 8.43 -21.92
N LEU A 799 -33.55 8.82 -21.01
CA LEU A 799 -32.30 9.52 -21.30
C LEU A 799 -31.21 8.92 -20.42
N GLU A 800 -30.04 8.68 -20.98
CA GLU A 800 -28.87 8.26 -20.21
C GLU A 800 -27.61 8.94 -20.76
N LEU A 801 -26.70 9.30 -19.87
CA LEU A 801 -25.48 10.03 -20.17
C LEU A 801 -24.25 9.18 -19.81
N TYR A 802 -23.18 9.32 -20.58
CA TYR A 802 -21.97 8.53 -20.43
C TYR A 802 -20.74 9.41 -20.60
N GLY A 803 -19.64 9.02 -19.95
CA GLY A 803 -18.39 9.77 -19.99
C GLY A 803 -17.62 9.66 -18.69
N TYR A 804 -16.88 10.72 -18.38
CA TYR A 804 -16.10 10.80 -17.15
C TYR A 804 -16.88 11.64 -16.13
N PHE A 805 -17.38 10.99 -15.09
CA PHE A 805 -18.28 11.55 -14.06
C PHE A 805 -17.54 11.81 -12.75
N HIS A 806 -17.59 13.04 -12.24
CA HIS A 806 -17.02 13.46 -10.94
C HIS A 806 -18.04 13.36 -9.82
#